data_AF-A0A9W9ZDU5-F1
#
_entry.id   AF-A0A9W9ZDU5-F1
#
_cell.length_a   1.000
_cell.length_b   1.000
_cell.length_c   1.000
_cell.angle_alpha   90.00
_cell.angle_beta   90.00
_cell.angle_gamma   90.00
#
_symmetry.space_group_name_H-M   'P 1'
#
loop_
_entity.id
_entity.type
_entity.pdbx_description
1 polymer ?
#
loop_
_entity_poly.entity_id
_entity_poly.type
_entity_poly.pdbx_seq_one_letter_code
_entity_poly.pdbx_strand_id
1 'polypeptide(L)'
;MAKRMPLHVVVRQILALFLVAVRSGISRCPDVCNKPLGISDYRIRDDQVSASSAHDQDFATFGAHRARLNLTNWPAGYRANMKKESYFRWIKINFDRDMVITGIATQGYGSSSVSEWVTSYRVFYDKRGAGETVYCTEADGLTLKLFTGNFDSNSIQHQSLSIPVATRSVTINPLLWNNNIGFRMELYGCKPEFHFVAVITVWNSRFTLDYANSKSVAYLNLKEEIIAEVTDLLARVPGFLFTDLRTLSPQSYHRRQVMAAEIEIYCIQSSKVTVEQALKTSIQNGDSSLLGDYMNTEDRFDCGCDLPKVTLELEQSLENATVIYSSDRFPLRVKFQEANCSKSKGYQRFWEVCKCEENTRLCNQMIPYGPSKPGRTKNLYPRLFGPGYMYIRCLIRDPARGNLVITYDYGYVRIILPPLVAQVTGPSSVRRGNESVVMLDASESYDPEKKHKKTQGLTLNWYCRQENVSHRNQDQLSTVAPSDVGGCHGANGGKLNISSPLLHIDVENLRGNNTYVFEVVVQKGSRSSRATRKLRVLEPFVLSIRCTTNCGAKVSVNQRLTLKTSCSGPLCDRIIKYDWLLLNLKSPRDNDWIEVPNLEDKILTDIDSPNLVIPGNKQVLKESSKYKIRTVVTLANGFTSAEEMMFITNSPPHISDWRGGCSVTPSEGFVLTTEFNISCSGWSDDELPLNYEFRYQTSSGVLVINSGPPSHAIARLPLGKITVEVRVADSLGASTVQRLEVQVKPIPQGDIFKVLETSATGGDSQLQGLVNGGNVDQAAQMAYSILTAVKDADVANKDKQAVKEIILQQISTVEVNSMQQVSQLSAVVVMATEGEKDIAVSAQEDVVGLLENMTDFITSQISADVQDVDLVQDIGGSLLHGMSNSLSKSAKKANVYTEQTVGKDKMEDGDSVETEKIQNKKLAKKTLYLINKLGSGLLATKVPGEKPSVFHTHELSVTLDRQTPAKMAGKTIGGGKEKVALPSAKTLFGPDAANLKSVDAQMTSFNENPFTWDDSAKGIKSSVVDFSLKKDDGTPLEISGLKDPVELFIPVSRQEQKTGNKSDEKYFAKPSDGSSNLRYHRIDIPSTNSIVFFEIQPERGEVFEVFVSAQKKPTPTDYQFKTRVPDFSSCTAYSKSTGYHNCSNNPYEISLSSDVTGKTGTHYIGIMFAGNKTDQSHSRVSRSCGGHGGRQKRSCIGVKDPPTTLPHRRRL
;
A
#
# COMPACT_ATOMS: atom_id res chain seq x y z
N MET A 1 -23.89 -45.32 -11.22
CA MET A 1 -23.98 -46.58 -11.98
C MET A 1 -23.32 -47.70 -11.16
N ALA A 2 -23.94 -48.89 -11.18
CA ALA A 2 -23.77 -50.08 -10.30
C ALA A 2 -22.37 -50.78 -10.39
N LYS A 3 -21.90 -51.68 -9.50
CA LYS A 3 -22.50 -52.90 -8.87
C LYS A 3 -21.72 -53.48 -7.64
N ARG A 4 -22.49 -54.03 -6.64
CA ARG A 4 -22.39 -55.29 -5.80
C ARG A 4 -21.19 -55.55 -4.84
N MET A 5 -21.29 -56.11 -3.60
CA MET A 5 -22.30 -56.94 -2.85
C MET A 5 -22.11 -56.85 -1.29
N PRO A 6 -23.04 -57.34 -0.42
CA PRO A 6 -23.17 -56.94 1.00
C PRO A 6 -22.84 -57.98 2.11
N LEU A 7 -22.85 -57.46 3.35
CA LEU A 7 -22.56 -58.01 4.69
C LEU A 7 -23.74 -58.81 5.31
N HIS A 8 -23.44 -59.69 6.28
CA HIS A 8 -24.33 -60.28 7.31
C HIS A 8 -25.29 -61.44 6.97
N VAL A 9 -24.81 -62.68 7.09
CA VAL A 9 -25.60 -63.83 7.63
C VAL A 9 -24.65 -64.73 8.44
N VAL A 10 -24.78 -64.65 9.78
CA VAL A 10 -24.56 -65.77 10.71
C VAL A 10 -23.11 -66.10 11.10
N VAL A 11 -22.45 -65.07 11.62
CA VAL A 11 -21.45 -65.13 12.72
C VAL A 11 -22.08 -65.60 14.06
N ARG A 12 -23.25 -66.24 14.03
CA ARG A 12 -23.98 -66.63 15.25
C ARG A 12 -24.89 -67.80 14.95
N GLN A 13 -24.34 -68.98 15.12
CA GLN A 13 -24.96 -70.10 15.82
C GLN A 13 -23.91 -71.22 15.68
N ILE A 14 -22.71 -71.01 16.26
CA ILE A 14 -22.48 -70.85 17.71
C ILE A 14 -23.29 -71.90 18.43
N LEU A 15 -22.57 -72.86 19.00
CA LEU A 15 -23.15 -74.00 19.67
C LEU A 15 -24.09 -74.70 18.70
N ALA A 16 -23.69 -75.80 18.15
CA ALA A 16 -23.83 -77.01 18.92
C ALA A 16 -23.70 -78.06 17.81
N LEU A 17 -22.90 -79.08 17.98
CA LEU A 17 -22.81 -79.91 19.15
C LEU A 17 -21.43 -80.55 18.95
N PHE A 18 -20.67 -80.73 20.02
CA PHE A 18 -20.57 -82.10 20.52
C PHE A 18 -20.36 -83.04 19.34
N LEU A 19 -19.13 -83.40 19.04
CA LEU A 19 -18.65 -84.74 19.37
C LEU A 19 -17.31 -84.81 18.61
N VAL A 20 -16.14 -85.09 19.17
CA VAL A 20 -15.71 -85.76 20.40
C VAL A 20 -14.23 -85.34 20.52
N ALA A 21 -13.64 -84.83 21.59
CA ALA A 21 -13.70 -85.21 22.99
C ALA A 21 -13.27 -83.98 23.81
N VAL A 22 -13.91 -83.67 24.93
CA VAL A 22 -13.37 -84.05 26.24
C VAL A 22 -11.87 -84.40 26.19
N ARG A 23 -11.03 -83.38 26.35
CA ARG A 23 -9.99 -83.43 27.39
C ARG A 23 -10.18 -82.18 28.24
N SER A 24 -11.08 -82.22 29.21
CA SER A 24 -10.72 -82.45 30.62
C SER A 24 -9.53 -81.58 31.03
N GLY A 25 -9.80 -80.57 31.87
CA GLY A 25 -8.85 -79.65 32.50
C GLY A 25 -7.40 -79.79 32.09
N ILE A 26 -6.93 -78.92 31.18
CA ILE A 26 -5.50 -78.73 31.02
C ILE A 26 -5.07 -77.87 32.21
N SER A 27 -4.67 -78.54 33.29
CA SER A 27 -3.68 -77.98 34.20
C SER A 27 -2.57 -77.36 33.35
N ARG A 28 -2.38 -76.03 33.44
CA ARG A 28 -1.29 -75.31 32.73
C ARG A 28 0.10 -75.59 33.30
N CYS A 29 0.20 -76.47 34.28
CA CYS A 29 1.46 -77.03 34.69
C CYS A 29 1.88 -78.06 33.64
N PRO A 30 3.11 -77.98 33.11
CA PRO A 30 3.56 -78.88 32.06
C PRO A 30 3.35 -80.33 32.49
N ASP A 31 2.79 -81.13 31.58
CA ASP A 31 2.58 -82.56 31.81
C ASP A 31 3.87 -83.25 32.26
N VAL A 32 3.77 -84.35 33.01
CA VAL A 32 4.92 -85.17 33.42
C VAL A 32 5.86 -85.40 32.22
N CYS A 33 7.11 -84.96 32.36
CA CYS A 33 8.11 -84.94 31.29
C CYS A 33 8.64 -86.34 31.00
N ASN A 34 7.81 -87.21 30.43
CA ASN A 34 8.18 -88.59 30.07
C ASN A 34 7.25 -89.15 28.98
N LYS A 35 7.02 -88.40 27.91
CA LYS A 35 6.13 -88.78 26.79
C LYS A 35 6.94 -89.10 25.53
N PRO A 36 6.46 -89.99 24.64
CA PRO A 36 7.15 -90.25 23.38
C PRO A 36 7.28 -88.96 22.55
N LEU A 37 8.49 -88.69 22.06
CA LEU A 37 8.82 -87.48 21.31
C LEU A 37 8.38 -87.56 19.86
N GLY A 38 8.22 -88.78 19.34
CA GLY A 38 7.45 -89.04 18.12
C GLY A 38 8.26 -89.62 16.97
N ILE A 39 9.25 -90.46 17.29
CA ILE A 39 9.90 -91.29 16.27
C ILE A 39 8.91 -92.34 15.76
N SER A 40 8.06 -92.94 16.59
CA SER A 40 7.11 -93.97 16.15
C SER A 40 5.92 -93.41 15.38
N ASP A 41 5.50 -92.17 15.67
CA ASP A 41 4.29 -91.54 15.13
C ASP A 41 4.56 -90.44 14.07
N TYR A 42 5.80 -90.36 13.59
CA TYR A 42 6.26 -89.43 12.55
C TYR A 42 6.20 -87.93 12.91
N ARG A 43 5.99 -87.56 14.19
CA ARG A 43 6.21 -86.17 14.62
C ARG A 43 7.68 -85.77 14.51
N ILE A 44 8.59 -86.73 14.66
CA ILE A 44 9.98 -86.62 14.21
C ILE A 44 10.04 -87.14 12.77
N ARG A 45 10.35 -86.25 11.84
CA ARG A 45 10.33 -86.50 10.40
C ARG A 45 11.55 -87.32 9.95
N ASP A 46 11.48 -87.90 8.74
CA ASP A 46 12.56 -88.75 8.22
C ASP A 46 13.88 -87.98 8.04
N ASP A 47 13.83 -86.70 7.66
CA ASP A 47 15.00 -85.81 7.51
C ASP A 47 15.71 -85.52 8.84
N GLN A 48 15.02 -85.71 9.96
CA GLN A 48 15.56 -85.51 11.30
C GLN A 48 16.31 -86.74 11.82
N VAL A 49 16.24 -87.89 11.13
CA VAL A 49 16.88 -89.14 11.55
C VAL A 49 17.91 -89.58 10.50
N SER A 50 19.16 -89.66 10.91
CA SER A 50 20.28 -90.00 10.02
C SER A 50 21.15 -91.11 10.63
N ALA A 51 21.86 -91.89 9.81
CA ALA A 51 22.73 -92.95 10.29
C ALA A 51 24.05 -93.01 9.52
N SER A 52 25.07 -93.59 10.13
CA SER A 52 26.42 -93.70 9.56
C SER A 52 26.54 -94.62 8.34
N SER A 53 25.59 -95.55 8.18
CA SER A 53 25.56 -96.54 7.08
C SER A 53 24.18 -97.20 6.97
N ALA A 54 23.87 -97.80 5.82
CA ALA A 54 22.71 -98.68 5.61
C ALA A 54 23.13 -99.95 4.84
N HIS A 55 22.45 -101.09 5.09
CA HIS A 55 22.75 -102.39 4.48
C HIS A 55 22.92 -102.29 2.96
N ASP A 56 24.02 -102.86 2.43
CA ASP A 56 24.44 -102.77 1.01
C ASP A 56 24.48 -101.34 0.41
N GLN A 57 24.63 -100.32 1.27
CA GLN A 57 24.57 -98.89 0.90
C GLN A 57 23.18 -98.40 0.44
N ASP A 58 22.12 -99.20 0.65
CA ASP A 58 20.76 -98.82 0.30
C ASP A 58 20.10 -98.06 1.47
N PHE A 59 20.32 -96.75 1.50
CA PHE A 59 19.71 -95.84 2.47
C PHE A 59 18.20 -95.63 2.26
N ALA A 60 17.68 -95.93 1.06
CA ALA A 60 16.25 -95.80 0.76
C ALA A 60 15.44 -96.97 1.35
N THR A 61 16.01 -98.18 1.34
CA THR A 61 15.31 -99.39 1.81
C THR A 61 15.64 -99.76 3.25
N PHE A 62 16.89 -99.55 3.71
CA PHE A 62 17.35 -99.96 5.05
C PHE A 62 17.86 -98.80 5.92
N GLY A 63 17.61 -97.55 5.50
CA GLY A 63 18.12 -96.35 6.15
C GLY A 63 17.51 -96.01 7.51
N ALA A 64 18.02 -94.93 8.10
CA ALA A 64 17.72 -94.50 9.47
C ALA A 64 16.24 -94.15 9.69
N HIS A 65 15.55 -93.70 8.64
CA HIS A 65 14.11 -93.40 8.64
C HIS A 65 13.24 -94.61 9.04
N ARG A 66 13.79 -95.84 8.98
CA ARG A 66 13.10 -97.07 9.42
C ARG A 66 13.35 -97.44 10.87
N ALA A 67 14.17 -96.71 11.61
CA ALA A 67 14.44 -96.95 13.02
C ALA A 67 13.27 -96.52 13.94
N ARG A 68 12.02 -96.69 13.48
CA ARG A 68 10.81 -96.24 14.17
C ARG A 68 10.23 -97.38 14.98
N LEU A 69 10.03 -97.16 16.29
CA LEU A 69 9.45 -98.17 17.18
C LEU A 69 8.13 -98.70 16.62
N ASN A 70 7.92 -100.02 16.71
CA ASN A 70 6.73 -100.72 16.20
C ASN A 70 6.47 -100.60 14.68
N LEU A 71 7.47 -100.23 13.87
CA LEU A 71 7.33 -100.29 12.41
C LEU A 71 7.15 -101.75 11.96
N THR A 72 6.08 -102.05 11.21
CA THR A 72 5.74 -103.41 10.76
C THR A 72 5.89 -103.61 9.25
N ASN A 73 5.95 -102.55 8.45
CA ASN A 73 6.09 -102.64 7.00
C ASN A 73 7.48 -103.16 6.60
N TRP A 74 7.55 -104.11 5.65
CA TRP A 74 8.83 -104.64 5.18
C TRP A 74 9.65 -103.59 4.41
N PRO A 75 10.97 -103.50 4.62
CA PRO A 75 11.75 -104.07 5.72
C PRO A 75 11.43 -103.48 7.11
N ALA A 76 11.33 -104.30 8.16
CA ALA A 76 10.71 -103.85 9.42
C ALA A 76 11.53 -102.86 10.27
N GLY A 77 12.81 -102.59 9.98
CA GLY A 77 13.64 -101.70 10.80
C GLY A 77 14.86 -101.14 10.06
N TYR A 78 15.62 -100.28 10.75
CA TYR A 78 16.94 -99.84 10.27
C TYR A 78 17.91 -101.03 10.27
N ARG A 79 18.83 -101.10 9.29
CA ARG A 79 19.86 -102.13 9.22
C ARG A 79 21.18 -101.53 8.73
N ALA A 80 22.25 -101.69 9.49
CA ALA A 80 23.56 -101.12 9.16
C ALA A 80 24.32 -101.94 8.09
N ASN A 81 25.34 -101.30 7.49
CA ASN A 81 26.30 -102.01 6.63
C ASN A 81 27.47 -102.55 7.45
N MET A 82 27.68 -103.86 7.42
CA MET A 82 28.80 -104.51 8.09
C MET A 82 30.11 -104.45 7.30
N LYS A 83 30.05 -104.23 5.97
CA LYS A 83 31.23 -104.17 5.08
C LYS A 83 32.06 -102.87 5.22
N LYS A 84 31.59 -101.91 6.02
CA LYS A 84 32.27 -100.63 6.26
C LYS A 84 33.11 -100.73 7.53
N GLU A 85 34.45 -100.62 7.43
CA GLU A 85 35.41 -100.75 8.55
C GLU A 85 35.44 -99.55 9.53
N SER A 86 34.29 -98.91 9.83
CA SER A 86 34.23 -97.89 10.89
C SER A 86 33.81 -98.53 12.22
N TYR A 87 34.65 -98.41 13.25
CA TYR A 87 34.31 -98.82 14.62
C TYR A 87 33.17 -97.98 15.23
N PHE A 88 32.96 -96.74 14.75
CA PHE A 88 31.92 -95.85 15.26
C PHE A 88 30.71 -95.82 14.32
N ARG A 89 29.74 -96.70 14.59
CA ARG A 89 28.45 -96.76 13.89
C ARG A 89 27.38 -96.03 14.70
N TRP A 90 26.56 -95.20 14.07
CA TRP A 90 25.65 -94.35 14.81
C TRP A 90 24.33 -94.10 14.08
N ILE A 91 23.31 -93.77 14.87
CA ILE A 91 22.07 -93.15 14.41
C ILE A 91 21.85 -91.85 15.20
N LYS A 92 21.60 -90.74 14.51
CA LYS A 92 21.47 -89.40 15.09
C LYS A 92 20.08 -88.84 14.80
N ILE A 93 19.44 -88.33 15.84
CA ILE A 93 18.18 -87.62 15.81
C ILE A 93 18.46 -86.14 16.05
N ASN A 94 18.09 -85.30 15.09
CA ASN A 94 18.20 -83.83 15.19
C ASN A 94 16.82 -83.23 15.40
N PHE A 95 16.64 -82.49 16.49
CA PHE A 95 15.40 -81.77 16.78
C PHE A 95 15.45 -80.35 16.23
N ASP A 96 14.29 -79.84 15.79
CA ASP A 96 14.16 -78.45 15.34
C ASP A 96 14.30 -77.42 16.49
N ARG A 97 14.27 -77.88 17.75
CA ARG A 97 14.36 -77.08 18.99
C ARG A 97 14.93 -77.91 20.13
N ASP A 98 15.29 -77.26 21.23
CA ASP A 98 15.75 -77.96 22.44
C ASP A 98 14.62 -78.83 23.00
N MET A 99 14.92 -80.11 23.25
CA MET A 99 14.02 -81.08 23.84
C MET A 99 14.67 -81.67 25.10
N VAL A 100 13.89 -81.85 26.15
CA VAL A 100 14.32 -82.55 27.36
C VAL A 100 14.16 -84.05 27.12
N ILE A 101 15.23 -84.82 27.22
CA ILE A 101 15.27 -86.27 27.02
C ILE A 101 15.31 -86.96 28.38
N THR A 102 14.36 -87.86 28.62
CA THR A 102 14.20 -88.59 29.89
C THR A 102 14.33 -90.10 29.75
N GLY A 103 14.23 -90.64 28.53
CA GLY A 103 14.37 -92.08 28.29
C GLY A 103 14.47 -92.44 26.82
N ILE A 104 14.85 -93.68 26.56
CA ILE A 104 14.98 -94.26 25.22
C ILE A 104 14.36 -95.66 25.24
N ALA A 105 13.51 -95.97 24.27
CA ALA A 105 13.06 -97.32 23.99
C ALA A 105 13.69 -97.85 22.72
N THR A 106 14.20 -99.09 22.73
CA THR A 106 14.73 -99.79 21.56
C THR A 106 13.98 -101.10 21.32
N GLN A 107 13.94 -101.57 20.08
CA GLN A 107 13.29 -102.81 19.65
C GLN A 107 14.13 -103.41 18.51
N GLY A 108 14.24 -104.74 18.40
CA GLY A 108 15.01 -105.36 17.32
C GLY A 108 14.47 -105.09 15.91
N TYR A 109 15.10 -105.69 14.89
CA TYR A 109 14.82 -105.40 13.47
C TYR A 109 13.36 -105.61 13.03
N GLY A 110 12.60 -106.46 13.71
CA GLY A 110 11.15 -106.57 13.54
C GLY A 110 10.62 -107.68 12.64
N SER A 111 11.48 -108.59 12.19
CA SER A 111 11.04 -109.85 11.58
C SER A 111 11.53 -111.03 12.42
N SER A 112 10.67 -111.99 12.72
CA SER A 112 11.09 -113.25 13.35
C SER A 112 11.96 -114.12 12.42
N SER A 113 11.90 -113.91 11.10
CA SER A 113 12.78 -114.56 10.12
C SER A 113 14.17 -113.91 10.02
N VAL A 114 14.36 -112.71 10.60
CA VAL A 114 15.63 -111.98 10.61
C VAL A 114 16.01 -111.69 12.06
N SER A 115 16.85 -112.57 12.62
CA SER A 115 17.27 -112.55 14.03
C SER A 115 18.34 -111.48 14.27
N GLU A 116 17.98 -110.19 14.20
CA GLU A 116 18.90 -109.05 14.31
C GLU A 116 18.42 -108.01 15.33
N TRP A 117 19.29 -107.64 16.27
CA TRP A 117 19.04 -106.61 17.29
C TRP A 117 20.32 -106.11 17.95
N VAL A 118 20.25 -104.94 18.59
CA VAL A 118 21.34 -104.36 19.40
C VAL A 118 21.19 -104.79 20.86
N THR A 119 22.24 -105.37 21.46
CA THR A 119 22.23 -105.86 22.87
C THR A 119 22.82 -104.86 23.85
N SER A 120 23.67 -103.93 23.40
CA SER A 120 24.12 -102.78 24.20
C SER A 120 24.47 -101.58 23.34
N TYR A 121 24.25 -100.38 23.88
CA TYR A 121 24.54 -99.11 23.22
C TYR A 121 24.94 -98.03 24.21
N ARG A 122 25.55 -96.95 23.72
CA ARG A 122 25.76 -95.71 24.48
C ARG A 122 25.12 -94.54 23.76
N VAL A 123 24.83 -93.49 24.51
CA VAL A 123 24.07 -92.31 24.04
C VAL A 123 24.93 -91.07 24.18
N PHE A 124 24.91 -90.24 23.15
CA PHE A 124 25.55 -88.93 23.11
C PHE A 124 24.51 -87.83 22.83
N TYR A 125 24.75 -86.63 23.32
CA TYR A 125 23.92 -85.46 23.06
C TYR A 125 24.77 -84.20 22.94
N ASP A 126 24.25 -83.19 22.23
CA ASP A 126 24.94 -81.91 22.08
C ASP A 126 24.67 -81.01 23.29
N LYS A 127 25.74 -80.53 23.93
CA LYS A 127 25.66 -79.59 25.05
C LYS A 127 25.20 -78.22 24.55
N ARG A 128 24.11 -77.70 25.12
CA ARG A 128 23.52 -76.41 24.74
C ARG A 128 24.57 -75.29 24.85
N GLY A 129 24.71 -74.51 23.78
CA GLY A 129 25.58 -73.33 23.74
C GLY A 129 27.08 -73.60 23.55
N ALA A 130 27.54 -74.85 23.63
CA ALA A 130 28.97 -75.19 23.60
C ALA A 130 29.44 -75.81 22.26
N GLY A 131 28.54 -76.32 21.42
CA GLY A 131 28.90 -77.04 20.19
C GLY A 131 29.64 -78.36 20.43
N GLU A 132 29.66 -78.83 21.67
CA GLU A 132 30.36 -80.02 22.13
C GLU A 132 29.37 -81.19 22.31
N THR A 133 29.72 -82.37 21.81
CA THR A 133 28.93 -83.60 22.04
C THR A 133 29.45 -84.33 23.26
N VAL A 134 28.59 -84.57 24.24
CA VAL A 134 28.93 -85.27 25.50
C VAL A 134 28.17 -86.58 25.61
N TYR A 135 28.68 -87.51 26.42
CA TYR A 135 28.04 -88.81 26.65
C TYR A 135 27.06 -88.79 27.82
N CYS A 136 26.03 -89.64 27.77
CA CYS A 136 25.14 -89.87 28.91
C CYS A 136 25.90 -90.52 30.07
N THR A 137 25.68 -90.00 31.28
CA THR A 137 26.30 -90.48 32.51
C THR A 137 25.31 -91.20 33.42
N GLU A 138 25.83 -91.89 34.43
CA GLU A 138 25.05 -92.36 35.57
C GLU A 138 24.59 -91.20 36.47
N ALA A 139 23.89 -91.52 37.56
CA ALA A 139 23.36 -90.54 38.51
C ALA A 139 24.46 -89.68 39.18
N ASP A 140 25.72 -90.11 39.12
CA ASP A 140 26.88 -89.36 39.62
C ASP A 140 27.35 -88.22 38.69
N GLY A 141 26.83 -88.17 37.46
CA GLY A 141 27.23 -87.15 36.48
C GLY A 141 28.63 -87.35 35.87
N LEU A 142 29.34 -88.43 36.17
CA LEU A 142 30.74 -88.65 35.77
C LEU A 142 30.94 -89.95 34.98
N THR A 143 30.30 -91.02 35.42
CA THR A 143 30.52 -92.36 34.87
C THR A 143 29.71 -92.57 33.58
N LEU A 144 30.35 -92.98 32.48
CA LEU A 144 29.67 -93.28 31.20
C LEU A 144 28.58 -94.35 31.38
N LYS A 145 27.34 -94.03 30.98
CA LYS A 145 26.21 -94.95 31.03
C LYS A 145 26.19 -95.89 29.82
N LEU A 146 26.28 -97.19 30.07
CA LEU A 146 26.06 -98.25 29.08
C LEU A 146 24.62 -98.73 29.16
N PHE A 147 23.87 -98.57 28.07
CA PHE A 147 22.46 -98.94 28.01
C PHE A 147 22.30 -100.39 27.56
N THR A 148 21.56 -101.18 28.33
CA THR A 148 21.13 -102.53 27.92
C THR A 148 20.12 -102.43 26.78
N GLY A 149 20.41 -103.11 25.68
CA GLY A 149 19.55 -103.21 24.51
C GLY A 149 18.60 -104.41 24.54
N ASN A 150 18.22 -104.89 23.37
CA ASN A 150 17.25 -105.96 23.15
C ASN A 150 17.87 -107.37 23.23
N PHE A 151 17.02 -108.37 23.42
CA PHE A 151 17.39 -109.79 23.46
C PHE A 151 16.69 -110.62 22.36
N ASP A 152 15.79 -109.99 21.58
CA ASP A 152 15.10 -110.59 20.44
C ASP A 152 14.74 -109.51 19.40
N SER A 153 14.14 -109.92 18.27
CA SER A 153 13.78 -109.01 17.17
C SER A 153 12.55 -108.11 17.44
N ASN A 154 11.74 -108.35 18.49
CA ASN A 154 10.38 -107.79 18.60
C ASN A 154 10.02 -107.15 19.95
N SER A 155 10.61 -107.58 21.06
CA SER A 155 10.38 -107.05 22.40
C SER A 155 10.98 -105.66 22.54
N ILE A 156 10.22 -104.74 23.14
CA ILE A 156 10.65 -103.36 23.41
C ILE A 156 11.42 -103.33 24.72
N GLN A 157 12.56 -102.64 24.74
CA GLN A 157 13.36 -102.38 25.93
C GLN A 157 13.43 -100.87 26.19
N HIS A 158 12.89 -100.43 27.32
CA HIS A 158 12.87 -99.02 27.71
C HIS A 158 13.88 -98.75 28.83
N GLN A 159 14.71 -97.71 28.65
CA GLN A 159 15.72 -97.27 29.59
C GLN A 159 15.58 -95.78 29.89
N SER A 160 15.43 -95.43 31.17
CA SER A 160 15.40 -94.04 31.62
C SER A 160 16.81 -93.45 31.75
N LEU A 161 16.95 -92.16 31.45
CA LEU A 161 18.14 -91.38 31.74
C LEU A 161 18.13 -91.02 33.24
N SER A 162 19.26 -91.22 33.92
CA SER A 162 19.39 -90.93 35.35
C SER A 162 19.35 -89.42 35.60
N ILE A 163 19.88 -88.65 34.64
CA ILE A 163 19.84 -87.19 34.61
C ILE A 163 19.19 -86.80 33.28
N PRO A 164 17.97 -86.23 33.30
CA PRO A 164 17.36 -85.67 32.11
C PRO A 164 18.19 -84.56 31.50
N VAL A 165 18.21 -84.45 30.17
CA VAL A 165 19.05 -83.49 29.47
C VAL A 165 18.26 -82.71 28.45
N ALA A 166 18.39 -81.38 28.44
CA ALA A 166 17.90 -80.54 27.36
C ALA A 166 18.94 -80.48 26.22
N THR A 167 18.60 -81.00 25.04
CA THR A 167 19.51 -81.07 23.87
C THR A 167 18.77 -80.84 22.55
N ARG A 168 19.51 -80.45 21.50
CA ARG A 168 19.01 -80.40 20.11
C ARG A 168 19.29 -81.67 19.33
N SER A 169 20.16 -82.56 19.81
CA SER A 169 20.40 -83.82 19.13
C SER A 169 20.71 -84.96 20.10
N VAL A 170 20.34 -86.17 19.67
CA VAL A 170 20.64 -87.42 20.38
C VAL A 170 21.27 -88.37 19.38
N THR A 171 22.44 -88.91 19.71
CA THR A 171 23.15 -89.89 18.88
C THR A 171 23.29 -91.20 19.65
N ILE A 172 22.78 -92.28 19.08
CA ILE A 172 22.89 -93.63 19.62
C ILE A 172 24.02 -94.36 18.89
N ASN A 173 24.96 -94.90 19.66
CA ASN A 173 26.09 -95.68 19.17
C ASN A 173 25.95 -97.13 19.67
N PRO A 174 25.51 -98.07 18.81
CA PRO A 174 25.47 -99.50 19.13
C PRO A 174 26.88 -100.03 19.42
N LEU A 175 27.01 -100.84 20.48
CA LEU A 175 28.28 -101.41 20.92
C LEU A 175 28.33 -102.92 20.70
N LEU A 176 27.27 -103.65 21.08
CA LEU A 176 27.12 -105.08 20.87
C LEU A 176 25.76 -105.37 20.20
N TRP A 177 25.72 -106.41 19.36
CA TRP A 177 24.53 -106.78 18.59
C TRP A 177 24.50 -108.29 18.31
N ASN A 178 23.31 -108.81 17.99
CA ASN A 178 23.12 -110.18 17.52
C ASN A 178 22.99 -110.19 15.99
N ASN A 179 23.83 -110.97 15.30
CA ASN A 179 23.96 -111.08 13.84
C ASN A 179 24.30 -109.77 13.08
N ASN A 180 23.48 -108.72 13.18
CA ASN A 180 23.72 -107.42 12.57
C ASN A 180 23.14 -106.29 13.44
N ILE A 181 23.56 -105.05 13.19
CA ILE A 181 22.98 -103.86 13.81
C ILE A 181 21.68 -103.53 13.06
N GLY A 182 20.59 -104.12 13.54
CA GLY A 182 19.24 -103.82 13.07
C GLY A 182 18.30 -103.52 14.22
N PHE A 183 17.68 -102.34 14.24
CA PHE A 183 16.78 -101.97 15.34
C PHE A 183 15.82 -100.83 14.97
N ARG A 184 14.86 -100.61 15.87
CA ARG A 184 13.85 -99.56 15.91
C ARG A 184 13.91 -98.87 17.28
N MET A 185 13.48 -97.61 17.37
CA MET A 185 13.57 -96.84 18.62
C MET A 185 12.50 -95.74 18.77
N GLU A 186 12.34 -95.26 20.01
CA GLU A 186 11.60 -94.05 20.39
C GLU A 186 12.35 -93.32 21.51
N LEU A 187 12.25 -91.98 21.54
CA LEU A 187 12.79 -91.14 22.61
C LEU A 187 11.64 -90.64 23.49
N TYR A 188 11.86 -90.54 24.79
CA TYR A 188 10.90 -90.04 25.76
C TYR A 188 11.38 -88.70 26.34
N GLY A 189 10.45 -87.77 26.56
CA GLY A 189 10.81 -86.41 26.97
C GLY A 189 9.66 -85.39 26.95
N CYS A 190 10.04 -84.11 26.96
CA CYS A 190 9.14 -82.96 26.83
C CYS A 190 9.86 -81.68 26.34
N LYS A 191 9.12 -80.57 26.22
CA LYS A 191 9.71 -79.24 25.97
C LYS A 191 10.14 -78.59 27.29
N PRO A 192 11.23 -77.80 27.31
CA PRO A 192 11.70 -77.12 28.52
C PRO A 192 10.89 -75.85 28.84
N GLU A 193 9.64 -75.99 29.30
CA GLU A 193 8.74 -74.84 29.52
C GLU A 193 8.66 -74.37 30.99
N PHE A 194 8.97 -75.23 31.97
CA PHE A 194 8.87 -74.91 33.39
C PHE A 194 10.09 -74.11 33.88
N HIS A 195 9.84 -72.99 34.56
CA HIS A 195 10.86 -72.19 35.23
C HIS A 195 10.28 -71.42 36.43
N PHE A 196 11.14 -70.95 37.34
CA PHE A 196 10.80 -69.93 38.34
C PHE A 196 11.76 -68.75 38.18
N VAL A 197 11.40 -67.56 38.69
CA VAL A 197 12.27 -66.38 38.59
C VAL A 197 12.90 -66.09 39.93
N ALA A 198 14.23 -66.04 39.99
CA ALA A 198 14.97 -65.59 41.15
C ALA A 198 15.38 -64.12 40.98
N VAL A 199 14.98 -63.25 41.91
CA VAL A 199 15.38 -61.85 41.97
C VAL A 199 16.50 -61.73 42.99
N ILE A 200 17.73 -61.53 42.52
CA ILE A 200 18.95 -61.54 43.34
C ILE A 200 19.65 -60.20 43.20
N THR A 201 20.06 -59.59 44.31
CA THR A 201 20.88 -58.36 44.25
C THR A 201 22.24 -58.64 43.60
N VAL A 202 22.84 -57.68 42.91
CA VAL A 202 24.19 -57.80 42.33
C VAL A 202 25.19 -57.02 43.21
N TRP A 203 26.29 -57.66 43.62
CA TRP A 203 27.28 -57.02 44.50
C TRP A 203 27.90 -55.77 43.86
N ASN A 204 28.15 -54.75 44.69
CA ASN A 204 28.88 -53.51 44.36
C ASN A 204 28.41 -52.76 43.10
N SER A 205 27.19 -53.01 42.62
CA SER A 205 26.71 -52.48 41.35
C SER A 205 25.50 -51.56 41.53
N ARG A 206 25.53 -50.40 40.87
CA ARG A 206 24.42 -49.44 40.81
C ARG A 206 23.73 -49.52 39.47
N PHE A 207 22.42 -49.31 39.45
CA PHE A 207 21.65 -49.23 38.21
C PHE A 207 21.97 -47.91 37.48
N THR A 208 22.28 -47.99 36.19
CA THR A 208 22.66 -46.86 35.33
C THR A 208 21.88 -46.89 34.02
N LEU A 209 21.94 -45.82 33.23
CA LEU A 209 21.36 -45.79 31.89
C LEU A 209 21.94 -46.85 30.95
N ASP A 210 23.18 -47.28 31.18
CA ASP A 210 23.79 -48.33 30.38
C ASP A 210 23.19 -49.70 30.74
N TYR A 211 22.95 -50.00 32.02
CA TYR A 211 22.23 -51.22 32.43
C TYR A 211 20.72 -51.17 32.16
N ALA A 212 20.14 -49.98 32.00
CA ALA A 212 18.75 -49.80 31.58
C ALA A 212 18.54 -50.13 30.09
N ASN A 213 19.60 -50.08 29.28
CA ASN A 213 19.56 -50.43 27.85
C ASN A 213 20.02 -51.88 27.65
N SER A 214 19.09 -52.78 27.34
CA SER A 214 19.36 -54.21 27.13
C SER A 214 20.28 -54.52 25.93
N LYS A 215 20.55 -53.53 25.07
CA LYS A 215 21.51 -53.64 23.95
C LYS A 215 22.90 -53.11 24.29
N SER A 216 23.09 -52.50 25.46
CA SER A 216 24.39 -51.94 25.81
C SER A 216 25.42 -53.04 26.05
N VAL A 217 26.69 -52.74 25.76
CA VAL A 217 27.79 -53.67 26.03
C VAL A 217 27.87 -54.02 27.52
N ALA A 218 27.62 -53.04 28.41
CA ALA A 218 27.62 -53.26 29.85
C ALA A 218 26.52 -54.22 30.31
N TYR A 219 25.32 -54.13 29.73
CA TYR A 219 24.21 -55.05 30.02
C TYR A 219 24.51 -56.46 29.50
N LEU A 220 24.98 -56.59 28.26
CA LEU A 220 25.24 -57.89 27.64
C LEU A 220 26.36 -58.66 28.35
N ASN A 221 27.45 -57.98 28.72
CA ASN A 221 28.54 -58.62 29.48
C ASN A 221 28.05 -59.14 30.83
N LEU A 222 27.36 -58.29 31.59
CA LEU A 222 26.84 -58.69 32.91
C LEU A 222 25.78 -59.79 32.80
N LYS A 223 24.96 -59.79 31.74
CA LYS A 223 24.02 -60.87 31.45
C LYS A 223 24.73 -62.22 31.31
N GLU A 224 25.78 -62.28 30.50
CA GLU A 224 26.54 -63.52 30.29
C GLU A 224 27.23 -63.97 31.59
N GLU A 225 27.83 -63.04 32.35
CA GLU A 225 28.45 -63.34 33.65
C GLU A 225 27.44 -63.93 34.66
N ILE A 226 26.25 -63.34 34.77
CA ILE A 226 25.20 -63.84 35.66
C ILE A 226 24.72 -65.23 35.24
N ILE A 227 24.50 -65.45 33.94
CA ILE A 227 24.05 -66.75 33.42
C ILE A 227 25.11 -67.83 33.69
N ALA A 228 26.38 -67.52 33.42
CA ALA A 228 27.48 -68.45 33.66
C ALA A 228 27.60 -68.82 35.14
N GLU A 229 27.57 -67.83 36.04
CA GLU A 229 27.66 -68.02 37.48
C GLU A 229 26.53 -68.91 38.01
N VAL A 230 25.28 -68.59 37.69
CA VAL A 230 24.12 -69.37 38.18
C VAL A 230 24.11 -70.77 37.58
N THR A 231 24.53 -70.91 36.32
CA THR A 231 24.65 -72.22 35.67
C THR A 231 25.68 -73.09 36.38
N ASP A 232 26.83 -72.53 36.78
CA ASP A 232 27.87 -73.29 37.50
C ASP A 232 27.40 -73.75 38.89
N LEU A 233 26.74 -72.84 39.64
CA LEU A 233 26.16 -73.16 40.95
C LEU A 233 25.13 -74.30 40.89
N LEU A 234 24.38 -74.40 39.79
CA LEU A 234 23.28 -75.36 39.65
C LEU A 234 23.60 -76.56 38.74
N ALA A 235 24.76 -76.59 38.07
CA ALA A 235 25.09 -77.59 37.05
C ALA A 235 24.98 -79.05 37.53
N ARG A 236 25.22 -79.29 38.82
CA ARG A 236 25.19 -80.63 39.44
C ARG A 236 23.89 -80.94 40.18
N VAL A 237 22.93 -80.01 40.18
CA VAL A 237 21.67 -80.19 40.90
C VAL A 237 20.69 -80.99 40.04
N PRO A 238 20.22 -82.17 40.50
CA PRO A 238 19.29 -82.98 39.72
C PRO A 238 18.03 -82.21 39.34
N GLY A 239 17.68 -82.24 38.06
CA GLY A 239 16.50 -81.59 37.50
C GLY A 239 16.67 -80.12 37.12
N PHE A 240 17.85 -79.51 37.33
CA PHE A 240 18.22 -78.25 36.69
C PHE A 240 18.44 -78.47 35.17
N LEU A 241 18.03 -77.49 34.35
CA LEU A 241 18.20 -77.57 32.89
C LEU A 241 19.11 -76.45 32.36
N PHE A 242 18.77 -75.18 32.62
CA PHE A 242 19.55 -73.99 32.23
C PHE A 242 18.96 -72.74 32.90
N THR A 243 19.67 -71.60 32.79
CA THR A 243 19.16 -70.29 33.21
C THR A 243 19.21 -69.27 32.08
N ASP A 244 18.40 -68.22 32.17
CA ASP A 244 18.51 -67.00 31.37
C ASP A 244 18.25 -65.77 32.25
N LEU A 245 18.68 -64.58 31.81
CA LEU A 245 18.41 -63.32 32.49
C LEU A 245 17.18 -62.64 31.87
N ARG A 246 16.15 -62.40 32.68
CA ARG A 246 14.92 -61.68 32.29
C ARG A 246 15.21 -60.19 32.08
N THR A 247 15.72 -59.53 33.12
CA THR A 247 16.11 -58.11 33.08
C THR A 247 16.97 -57.74 34.30
N LEU A 248 17.64 -56.60 34.21
CA LEU A 248 18.23 -55.91 35.34
C LEU A 248 17.27 -54.82 35.81
N SER A 249 17.00 -54.74 37.11
CA SER A 249 16.09 -53.73 37.65
C SER A 249 16.69 -52.94 38.82
N PRO A 250 16.35 -51.65 38.93
CA PRO A 250 16.69 -50.85 40.10
C PRO A 250 15.84 -51.31 41.30
N GLN A 251 16.51 -51.57 42.42
CA GLN A 251 15.89 -51.94 43.69
C GLN A 251 16.37 -51.03 44.82
N SER A 252 15.63 -51.06 45.93
CA SER A 252 15.98 -50.33 47.15
C SER A 252 16.09 -51.32 48.31
N TYR A 253 17.31 -51.57 48.77
CA TYR A 253 17.61 -52.47 49.89
C TYR A 253 18.24 -51.68 51.04
N HIS A 254 17.66 -51.73 52.24
CA HIS A 254 18.08 -50.90 53.40
C HIS A 254 18.34 -49.41 53.08
N ARG A 255 17.48 -48.81 52.23
CA ARG A 255 17.61 -47.42 51.71
C ARG A 255 18.85 -47.16 50.86
N ARG A 256 19.57 -48.20 50.42
CA ARG A 256 20.64 -48.12 49.42
C ARG A 256 20.09 -48.44 48.03
N GLN A 257 20.64 -47.75 47.03
CA GLN A 257 20.37 -47.99 45.62
C GLN A 257 21.17 -49.22 45.21
N VAL A 258 20.47 -50.29 44.88
CA VAL A 258 21.09 -51.55 44.45
C VAL A 258 20.48 -51.99 43.14
N MET A 259 21.26 -52.69 42.32
CA MET A 259 20.77 -53.36 41.14
C MET A 259 20.41 -54.81 41.49
N ALA A 260 19.32 -55.32 40.93
CA ALA A 260 18.98 -56.73 41.02
C ALA A 260 18.92 -57.36 39.63
N ALA A 261 19.34 -58.61 39.57
CA ALA A 261 19.20 -59.51 38.44
C ALA A 261 17.94 -60.36 38.62
N GLU A 262 17.07 -60.36 37.62
CA GLU A 262 15.89 -61.22 37.59
C GLU A 262 16.17 -62.38 36.66
N ILE A 263 16.40 -63.56 37.23
CA ILE A 263 16.97 -64.72 36.55
C ILE A 263 15.90 -65.79 36.40
N GLU A 264 15.64 -66.23 35.18
CA GLU A 264 14.75 -67.34 34.86
C GLU A 264 15.49 -68.67 34.98
N ILE A 265 15.04 -69.53 35.89
CA ILE A 265 15.68 -70.81 36.20
C ILE A 265 14.82 -71.96 35.70
N TYR A 266 15.24 -72.57 34.60
CA TYR A 266 14.54 -73.67 33.97
C TYR A 266 14.93 -74.98 34.63
N CYS A 267 13.93 -75.71 35.09
CA CYS A 267 14.09 -76.99 35.77
C CYS A 267 12.90 -77.90 35.50
N ILE A 268 13.02 -79.18 35.85
CA ILE A 268 11.88 -80.09 35.85
C ILE A 268 10.98 -79.74 37.03
N GLN A 269 9.66 -79.68 36.81
CA GLN A 269 8.69 -79.26 37.81
C GLN A 269 8.83 -80.00 39.16
N SER A 270 9.05 -81.32 39.14
CA SER A 270 9.25 -82.12 40.35
C SER A 270 10.52 -81.78 41.13
N SER A 271 11.49 -81.13 40.49
CA SER A 271 12.79 -80.77 41.08
C SER A 271 12.89 -79.29 41.50
N LYS A 272 11.83 -78.49 41.30
CA LYS A 272 11.80 -77.05 41.60
C LYS A 272 12.32 -76.74 43.01
N VAL A 273 11.76 -77.39 44.03
CA VAL A 273 12.09 -77.13 45.44
C VAL A 273 13.57 -77.43 45.71
N THR A 274 14.10 -78.51 45.14
CA THR A 274 15.51 -78.89 45.27
C THR A 274 16.43 -77.86 44.61
N VAL A 275 16.11 -77.44 43.38
CA VAL A 275 16.88 -76.43 42.63
C VAL A 275 16.84 -75.06 43.32
N GLU A 276 15.67 -74.63 43.78
CA GLU A 276 15.49 -73.38 44.51
C GLU A 276 16.26 -73.38 45.84
N GLN A 277 16.19 -74.46 46.61
CA GLN A 277 16.90 -74.57 47.89
C GLN A 277 18.41 -74.63 47.68
N ALA A 278 18.89 -75.32 46.64
CA ALA A 278 20.31 -75.37 46.30
C ALA A 278 20.85 -73.97 45.96
N LEU A 279 20.14 -73.21 45.12
CA LEU A 279 20.52 -71.84 44.81
C LEU A 279 20.53 -70.96 46.06
N LYS A 280 19.45 -71.02 46.86
CA LYS A 280 19.33 -70.23 48.09
C LYS A 280 20.49 -70.49 49.05
N THR A 281 20.83 -71.76 49.23
CA THR A 281 21.92 -72.18 50.12
C THR A 281 23.27 -71.68 49.59
N SER A 282 23.50 -71.78 48.28
CA SER A 282 24.76 -71.31 47.65
C SER A 282 24.94 -69.80 47.80
N ILE A 283 23.87 -69.03 47.58
CA ILE A 283 23.89 -67.57 47.77
C ILE A 283 24.12 -67.19 49.24
N GLN A 284 23.46 -67.88 50.18
CA GLN A 284 23.61 -67.61 51.62
C GLN A 284 24.99 -68.01 52.17
N ASN A 285 25.61 -69.04 51.60
CA ASN A 285 26.96 -69.47 51.96
C ASN A 285 28.06 -68.56 51.38
N GLY A 286 27.71 -67.65 50.46
CA GLY A 286 28.67 -66.77 49.79
C GLY A 286 29.47 -67.47 48.69
N ASP A 287 28.91 -68.52 48.08
CA ASP A 287 29.58 -69.27 47.02
C ASP A 287 29.69 -68.47 45.70
N SER A 288 29.02 -67.31 45.59
CA SER A 288 29.08 -66.40 44.44
C SER A 288 29.86 -65.12 44.74
N SER A 289 30.70 -64.71 43.79
CA SER A 289 31.40 -63.42 43.84
C SER A 289 30.62 -62.26 43.20
N LEU A 290 29.60 -62.58 42.41
CA LEU A 290 28.81 -61.64 41.62
C LEU A 290 27.45 -61.34 42.26
N LEU A 291 26.81 -62.36 42.83
CA LEU A 291 25.45 -62.30 43.36
C LEU A 291 25.41 -62.03 44.87
N GLY A 292 24.54 -61.11 45.26
CA GLY A 292 24.32 -60.63 46.63
C GLY A 292 23.57 -61.62 47.52
N ASP A 293 23.63 -61.38 48.82
CA ASP A 293 23.04 -62.19 49.89
C ASP A 293 21.49 -62.17 49.91
N TYR A 294 20.88 -61.19 49.26
CA TYR A 294 19.43 -61.09 49.16
C TYR A 294 18.89 -61.74 47.87
N MET A 295 18.15 -62.83 48.05
CA MET A 295 17.38 -63.51 47.01
C MET A 295 15.89 -63.56 47.39
N ASN A 296 15.03 -63.21 46.44
CA ASN A 296 13.60 -63.48 46.48
C ASN A 296 13.19 -64.33 45.27
N THR A 297 12.14 -65.13 45.37
CA THR A 297 11.65 -65.96 44.27
C THR A 297 10.24 -65.54 43.86
N GLU A 298 10.00 -65.44 42.55
CA GLU A 298 8.69 -65.22 41.96
C GLU A 298 8.16 -66.53 41.37
N ASP A 299 7.10 -67.05 41.99
CA ASP A 299 6.40 -68.25 41.52
C ASP A 299 5.39 -67.89 40.43
N ARG A 300 5.77 -68.11 39.17
CA ARG A 300 4.88 -67.84 38.01
C ARG A 300 3.88 -68.95 37.70
N PHE A 301 4.07 -70.14 38.25
CA PHE A 301 3.21 -71.30 38.01
C PHE A 301 2.50 -71.74 39.29
N ASP A 302 1.46 -71.03 39.69
CA ASP A 302 0.52 -71.50 40.71
C ASP A 302 -0.56 -72.35 40.01
N CYS A 303 -0.46 -73.68 40.09
CA CYS A 303 -1.38 -74.59 39.39
C CYS A 303 -2.86 -74.42 39.84
N GLY A 304 -3.15 -73.61 40.86
CA GLY A 304 -4.52 -73.32 41.34
C GLY A 304 -5.01 -71.88 41.12
N CYS A 305 -4.24 -70.97 40.50
CA CYS A 305 -4.58 -69.56 40.39
C CYS A 305 -3.84 -68.90 39.21
N ASP A 306 -4.55 -68.28 38.26
CA ASP A 306 -3.88 -67.43 37.27
C ASP A 306 -3.26 -66.19 37.97
N LEU A 307 -2.14 -65.67 37.47
CA LEU A 307 -1.58 -64.38 37.94
C LEU A 307 -2.20 -63.22 37.14
N PRO A 308 -2.49 -62.06 37.76
CA PRO A 308 -3.03 -60.93 37.04
C PRO A 308 -1.99 -60.42 36.03
N LYS A 309 -2.45 -59.93 34.86
CA LYS A 309 -1.57 -59.32 33.86
C LYS A 309 -1.62 -57.80 33.97
N VAL A 310 -0.44 -57.19 34.08
CA VAL A 310 -0.26 -55.74 34.13
C VAL A 310 0.46 -55.33 32.86
N THR A 311 0.00 -54.25 32.23
CA THR A 311 0.70 -53.66 31.09
C THR A 311 0.69 -52.15 31.22
N LEU A 312 1.87 -51.55 31.38
CA LEU A 312 2.09 -50.12 31.39
C LEU A 312 2.02 -49.62 29.94
N GLU A 313 1.35 -48.49 29.71
CA GLU A 313 1.37 -47.82 28.40
C GLU A 313 2.64 -46.96 28.26
N LEU A 314 3.81 -47.57 28.48
CA LEU A 314 5.13 -46.96 28.35
C LEU A 314 6.07 -47.94 27.66
N GLU A 315 7.04 -47.40 26.93
CA GLU A 315 8.06 -48.19 26.26
C GLU A 315 9.07 -48.72 27.29
N GLN A 316 9.36 -50.02 27.24
CA GLN A 316 10.38 -50.68 28.08
C GLN A 316 11.80 -50.49 27.53
N SER A 317 11.95 -49.90 26.35
CA SER A 317 13.25 -49.55 25.77
C SER A 317 13.61 -48.11 26.11
N LEU A 318 14.83 -47.90 26.57
CA LEU A 318 15.37 -46.56 26.83
C LEU A 318 15.47 -45.71 25.55
N GLU A 319 15.76 -46.33 24.40
CA GLU A 319 15.86 -45.65 23.09
C GLU A 319 14.51 -45.11 22.62
N ASN A 320 13.43 -45.84 22.93
CA ASN A 320 12.07 -45.50 22.54
C ASN A 320 11.30 -44.81 23.69
N ALA A 321 12.00 -44.35 24.73
CA ALA A 321 11.37 -43.74 25.90
C ALA A 321 10.39 -42.63 25.49
N THR A 322 9.20 -42.63 26.09
CA THR A 322 8.16 -41.66 25.75
C THR A 322 8.65 -40.25 26.07
N VAL A 323 8.74 -39.38 25.05
CA VAL A 323 9.21 -38.01 25.20
C VAL A 323 8.09 -37.10 25.65
N ILE A 324 8.28 -36.39 26.76
CA ILE A 324 7.32 -35.43 27.32
C ILE A 324 8.01 -34.13 27.71
N TYR A 325 7.26 -33.03 27.76
CA TYR A 325 7.80 -31.74 28.19
C TYR A 325 7.75 -31.56 29.71
N SER A 326 8.68 -30.78 30.25
CA SER A 326 8.72 -30.40 31.67
C SER A 326 7.42 -29.75 32.16
N SER A 327 6.69 -29.08 31.28
CA SER A 327 5.41 -28.42 31.55
C SER A 327 4.19 -29.35 31.47
N ASP A 328 4.34 -30.59 31.00
CA ASP A 328 3.21 -31.48 30.74
C ASP A 328 2.59 -32.04 32.03
N ARG A 329 1.31 -32.39 31.95
CA ARG A 329 0.62 -33.24 32.94
C ARG A 329 0.40 -34.61 32.31
N PHE A 330 1.33 -35.54 32.54
CA PHE A 330 1.35 -36.80 31.81
C PHE A 330 0.61 -37.93 32.56
N PRO A 331 -0.50 -38.48 32.04
CA PRO A 331 -1.23 -39.55 32.70
C PRO A 331 -0.52 -40.90 32.58
N LEU A 332 -0.12 -41.49 33.70
CA LEU A 332 0.38 -42.85 33.81
C LEU A 332 -0.78 -43.85 33.72
N ARG A 333 -0.90 -44.49 32.56
CA ARG A 333 -1.94 -45.46 32.24
C ARG A 333 -1.42 -46.89 32.39
N VAL A 334 -2.26 -47.74 32.96
CA VAL A 334 -1.98 -49.16 33.15
C VAL A 334 -3.21 -49.97 32.77
N LYS A 335 -3.02 -50.94 31.88
CA LYS A 335 -4.00 -51.98 31.59
C LYS A 335 -3.82 -53.10 32.60
N PHE A 336 -4.90 -53.45 33.27
CA PHE A 336 -4.89 -54.47 34.32
C PHE A 336 -5.95 -55.53 33.98
N GLN A 337 -5.51 -56.76 33.80
CA GLN A 337 -6.37 -57.91 33.58
C GLN A 337 -6.38 -58.75 34.86
N GLU A 338 -7.54 -58.82 35.51
CA GLU A 338 -7.73 -59.63 36.71
C GLU A 338 -7.53 -61.11 36.42
N ALA A 339 -6.97 -61.80 37.41
CA ALA A 339 -6.72 -63.22 37.37
C ALA A 339 -7.91 -64.02 37.90
N ASN A 340 -8.18 -65.19 37.30
CA ASN A 340 -9.18 -66.13 37.81
C ASN A 340 -8.62 -66.84 39.06
N CYS A 341 -8.83 -66.23 40.22
CA CYS A 341 -8.35 -66.75 41.49
C CYS A 341 -9.38 -66.62 42.60
N SER A 342 -9.97 -67.74 43.02
CA SER A 342 -11.04 -67.79 44.02
C SER A 342 -10.60 -67.34 45.42
N LYS A 343 -9.30 -67.16 45.65
CA LYS A 343 -8.70 -66.81 46.96
C LYS A 343 -8.33 -65.33 47.12
N SER A 344 -8.47 -64.50 46.09
CA SER A 344 -8.04 -63.09 46.17
C SER A 344 -9.06 -62.19 46.89
N LYS A 345 -8.59 -61.23 47.70
CA LYS A 345 -9.43 -60.19 48.34
C LYS A 345 -9.37 -58.83 47.60
N GLY A 346 -8.85 -58.82 46.37
CA GLY A 346 -8.73 -57.63 45.53
C GLY A 346 -7.30 -57.08 45.45
N TYR A 347 -6.83 -56.86 44.23
CA TYR A 347 -5.45 -56.44 43.95
C TYR A 347 -5.21 -54.94 44.17
N GLN A 348 -4.09 -54.60 44.80
CA GLN A 348 -3.66 -53.22 45.06
C GLN A 348 -2.53 -52.79 44.12
N ARG A 349 -2.56 -51.54 43.62
CA ARG A 349 -1.59 -50.98 42.67
C ARG A 349 -0.72 -49.92 43.34
N PHE A 350 0.59 -50.00 43.18
CA PHE A 350 1.57 -49.05 43.72
C PHE A 350 2.51 -48.57 42.61
N TRP A 351 2.83 -47.28 42.60
CA TRP A 351 3.72 -46.67 41.62
C TRP A 351 5.05 -46.33 42.26
N GLU A 352 6.14 -46.64 41.57
CA GLU A 352 7.49 -46.21 41.95
C GLU A 352 8.18 -45.56 40.76
N VAL A 353 8.98 -44.53 41.05
CA VAL A 353 9.74 -43.78 40.05
C VAL A 353 11.20 -43.66 40.46
N CYS A 354 12.08 -43.65 39.47
CA CYS A 354 13.51 -43.47 39.62
C CYS A 354 14.01 -42.52 38.52
N LYS A 355 14.60 -41.41 38.94
CA LYS A 355 15.20 -40.43 38.01
C LYS A 355 16.60 -40.90 37.61
N CYS A 356 16.86 -40.92 36.31
CA CYS A 356 18.18 -41.19 35.75
C CYS A 356 18.74 -39.93 35.09
N GLU A 357 19.92 -39.50 35.53
CA GLU A 357 20.55 -38.28 35.04
C GLU A 357 21.34 -38.55 33.75
N GLU A 358 21.13 -37.72 32.72
CA GLU A 358 21.83 -37.88 31.44
C GLU A 358 23.35 -37.66 31.57
N ASN A 359 23.77 -36.68 32.39
CA ASN A 359 25.18 -36.30 32.53
C ASN A 359 26.00 -37.32 33.32
N THR A 360 25.47 -37.80 34.45
CA THR A 360 26.17 -38.74 35.35
C THR A 360 25.88 -40.20 35.00
N ARG A 361 24.89 -40.46 34.12
CA ARG A 361 24.37 -41.79 33.75
C ARG A 361 23.77 -42.59 34.92
N LEU A 362 23.80 -42.05 36.13
CA LEU A 362 23.34 -42.72 37.35
C LEU A 362 21.81 -42.61 37.49
N CYS A 363 21.20 -43.72 37.90
CA CYS A 363 19.79 -43.75 38.29
C CYS A 363 19.67 -43.66 39.82
N ASN A 364 18.87 -42.70 40.29
CA ASN A 364 18.65 -42.42 41.70
C ASN A 364 17.84 -43.52 42.40
N GLN A 365 17.53 -43.36 43.68
CA GLN A 365 16.78 -44.36 44.45
C GLN A 365 15.36 -44.50 43.90
N MET A 366 14.84 -45.73 43.97
CA MET A 366 13.44 -45.99 43.68
C MET A 366 12.56 -45.37 44.78
N ILE A 367 11.68 -44.45 44.40
CA ILE A 367 10.83 -43.68 45.31
C ILE A 367 9.36 -44.01 45.07
N PRO A 368 8.57 -44.29 46.12
CA PRO A 368 7.11 -44.40 46.01
C PRO A 368 6.49 -43.10 45.48
N TYR A 369 5.72 -43.19 44.39
CA TYR A 369 5.10 -42.04 43.75
C TYR A 369 3.58 -41.98 44.01
N GLY A 370 3.18 -41.12 44.95
CA GLY A 370 1.78 -40.87 45.34
C GLY A 370 1.43 -41.32 46.77
N PRO A 371 0.26 -40.91 47.31
CA PRO A 371 -0.12 -41.24 48.68
C PRO A 371 -0.44 -42.73 48.85
N SER A 372 -0.20 -43.24 50.06
CA SER A 372 -0.20 -44.64 50.52
C SER A 372 -1.50 -45.45 50.32
N LYS A 373 -2.53 -44.89 49.66
CA LYS A 373 -3.81 -45.55 49.38
C LYS A 373 -3.84 -46.09 47.93
N PRO A 374 -4.08 -47.40 47.72
CA PRO A 374 -4.14 -48.00 46.39
C PRO A 374 -5.32 -47.45 45.56
N GLY A 375 -5.11 -47.07 44.28
CA GLY A 375 -6.19 -46.53 43.41
C GLY A 375 -5.75 -46.01 42.02
N ARG A 376 -6.74 -45.66 41.16
CA ARG A 376 -6.70 -45.40 39.69
C ARG A 376 -5.63 -44.40 39.18
N THR A 377 -5.40 -44.46 37.86
CA THR A 377 -4.54 -43.65 36.96
C THR A 377 -3.93 -42.39 37.60
N LYS A 378 -2.60 -42.33 37.66
CA LYS A 378 -1.86 -41.22 38.29
C LYS A 378 -1.33 -40.26 37.23
N ASN A 379 -1.17 -38.99 37.57
CA ASN A 379 -0.46 -38.04 36.70
C ASN A 379 0.98 -37.87 37.18
N LEU A 380 1.90 -38.04 36.26
CA LEU A 380 3.28 -37.62 36.41
C LEU A 380 3.37 -36.09 36.25
N TYR A 381 4.11 -35.44 37.14
CA TYR A 381 4.44 -34.01 37.07
C TYR A 381 5.94 -33.85 36.77
N PRO A 382 6.34 -33.78 35.48
CA PRO A 382 7.74 -33.84 35.05
C PRO A 382 8.61 -32.71 35.60
N ARG A 383 8.01 -31.53 35.84
CA ARG A 383 8.68 -30.37 36.44
C ARG A 383 9.36 -30.67 37.78
N LEU A 384 8.84 -31.62 38.56
CA LEU A 384 9.42 -32.01 39.85
C LEU A 384 10.76 -32.76 39.69
N PHE A 385 11.00 -33.37 38.53
CA PHE A 385 12.17 -34.21 38.27
C PHE A 385 13.22 -33.50 37.39
N GLY A 386 12.82 -32.49 36.61
CA GLY A 386 13.70 -31.78 35.68
C GLY A 386 14.01 -32.60 34.42
N PRO A 387 14.79 -32.05 33.47
CA PRO A 387 15.13 -32.74 32.23
C PRO A 387 16.00 -33.98 32.51
N GLY A 388 15.75 -35.06 31.76
CA GLY A 388 16.46 -36.34 31.90
C GLY A 388 15.54 -37.56 31.69
N TYR A 389 16.06 -38.75 31.98
CA TYR A 389 15.33 -40.00 31.86
C TYR A 389 14.67 -40.39 33.19
N MET A 390 13.58 -41.13 33.12
CA MET A 390 12.92 -41.65 34.30
C MET A 390 12.41 -43.08 34.07
N TYR A 391 12.76 -43.97 35.00
CA TYR A 391 12.24 -45.33 35.09
C TYR A 391 10.98 -45.32 35.97
N ILE A 392 9.90 -45.91 35.48
CA ILE A 392 8.61 -45.97 36.18
C ILE A 392 8.15 -47.42 36.23
N ARG A 393 7.70 -47.90 37.39
CA ARG A 393 7.05 -49.22 37.51
C ARG A 393 5.75 -49.17 38.30
N CYS A 394 4.83 -50.06 37.95
CA CYS A 394 3.55 -50.29 38.64
C CYS A 394 3.52 -51.69 39.22
N LEU A 395 3.58 -51.80 40.55
CA LEU A 395 3.59 -53.02 41.32
C LEU A 395 2.17 -53.44 41.71
N ILE A 396 1.87 -54.74 41.63
CA ILE A 396 0.61 -55.33 42.11
C ILE A 396 0.85 -56.19 43.33
N ARG A 397 0.05 -55.97 44.38
CA ARG A 397 0.07 -56.75 45.62
C ARG A 397 -1.31 -57.37 45.87
N ASP A 398 -1.36 -58.61 46.34
CA ASP A 398 -2.58 -59.21 46.89
C ASP A 398 -2.51 -59.22 48.43
N PRO A 399 -3.41 -58.50 49.11
CA PRO A 399 -3.52 -58.54 50.56
C PRO A 399 -3.72 -59.95 51.13
N ALA A 400 -4.33 -60.88 50.38
CA ALA A 400 -4.54 -62.26 50.82
C ALA A 400 -3.26 -63.09 50.90
N ARG A 401 -2.17 -62.68 50.22
CA ARG A 401 -0.85 -63.33 50.21
C ARG A 401 0.21 -62.54 50.99
N GLY A 402 -0.20 -61.85 52.06
CA GLY A 402 0.74 -61.13 52.93
C GLY A 402 1.39 -59.88 52.33
N ASN A 403 0.71 -59.21 51.38
CA ASN A 403 1.20 -58.02 50.66
C ASN A 403 2.47 -58.23 49.81
N LEU A 404 2.80 -59.47 49.46
CA LEU A 404 3.87 -59.77 48.52
C LEU A 404 3.55 -59.18 47.14
N VAL A 405 4.58 -58.72 46.43
CA VAL A 405 4.46 -58.30 45.03
C VAL A 405 4.26 -59.55 44.18
N ILE A 406 3.17 -59.58 43.43
CA ILE A 406 2.76 -60.75 42.64
C ILE A 406 3.15 -60.60 41.18
N THR A 407 3.11 -59.36 40.68
CA THR A 407 3.48 -59.01 39.31
C THR A 407 3.68 -57.49 39.24
N TYR A 408 4.39 -57.04 38.21
CA TYR A 408 4.52 -55.63 37.90
C TYR A 408 4.84 -55.45 36.42
N ASP A 409 4.72 -54.20 35.97
CA ASP A 409 5.26 -53.77 34.68
C ASP A 409 5.98 -52.43 34.83
N TYR A 410 6.88 -52.11 33.90
CA TYR A 410 7.72 -50.91 33.93
C TYR A 410 7.85 -50.25 32.56
N GLY A 411 8.38 -49.03 32.52
CA GLY A 411 8.72 -48.32 31.28
C GLY A 411 9.48 -47.02 31.53
N TYR A 412 9.94 -46.40 30.44
CA TYR A 412 10.80 -45.23 30.45
C TYR A 412 10.13 -43.98 29.87
N VAL A 413 10.46 -42.83 30.45
CA VAL A 413 10.04 -41.49 29.99
C VAL A 413 11.27 -40.59 29.87
N ARG A 414 11.33 -39.77 28.81
CA ARG A 414 12.35 -38.72 28.64
C ARG A 414 11.73 -37.34 28.76
N ILE A 415 12.18 -36.56 29.74
CA ILE A 415 11.67 -35.21 30.02
C ILE A 415 12.56 -34.19 29.32
N ILE A 416 11.99 -33.35 28.44
CA ILE A 416 12.67 -32.27 27.73
C ILE A 416 12.03 -30.89 27.99
N LEU A 417 12.73 -29.80 27.71
CA LEU A 417 12.16 -28.45 27.80
C LEU A 417 11.25 -28.16 26.59
N PRO A 418 10.10 -27.46 26.77
CA PRO A 418 9.23 -27.09 25.65
C PRO A 418 9.92 -26.13 24.66
N PRO A 419 9.51 -26.03 23.39
CA PRO A 419 10.03 -25.03 22.47
C PRO A 419 9.67 -23.59 22.93
N LEU A 420 10.44 -22.58 22.53
CA LEU A 420 10.05 -21.18 22.76
C LEU A 420 8.85 -20.80 21.88
N VAL A 421 8.05 -19.84 22.31
CA VAL A 421 6.91 -19.33 21.51
C VAL A 421 7.27 -17.94 21.00
N ALA A 422 7.46 -17.83 19.68
CA ALA A 422 7.60 -16.54 19.00
C ALA A 422 6.24 -16.12 18.44
N GLN A 423 5.85 -14.87 18.66
CA GLN A 423 4.64 -14.26 18.10
C GLN A 423 4.98 -12.89 17.55
N VAL A 424 4.36 -12.52 16.43
CA VAL A 424 4.45 -11.18 15.86
C VAL A 424 3.07 -10.73 15.36
N THR A 425 2.65 -9.55 15.80
CA THR A 425 1.40 -8.89 15.39
C THR A 425 1.69 -7.55 14.72
N GLY A 426 0.73 -7.01 13.97
CA GLY A 426 0.87 -5.77 13.20
C GLY A 426 -0.02 -5.80 11.96
N PRO A 427 -0.11 -4.73 11.15
CA PRO A 427 -0.94 -4.71 9.95
C PRO A 427 -0.43 -5.68 8.88
N SER A 428 -1.32 -6.15 7.99
CA SER A 428 -0.98 -7.00 6.83
C SER A 428 -0.77 -6.19 5.55
N SER A 429 -1.31 -4.97 5.50
CA SER A 429 -1.11 -4.01 4.42
C SER A 429 -1.02 -2.59 4.97
N VAL A 430 -0.29 -1.74 4.27
CA VAL A 430 -0.20 -0.30 4.54
C VAL A 430 -0.15 0.45 3.22
N ARG A 431 -0.71 1.66 3.19
CA ARG A 431 -0.65 2.55 2.04
C ARG A 431 0.36 3.65 2.30
N ARG A 432 1.34 3.81 1.42
CA ARG A 432 2.32 4.91 1.48
C ARG A 432 1.57 6.24 1.46
N GLY A 433 2.07 7.25 2.17
CA GLY A 433 1.42 8.55 2.25
C GLY A 433 0.11 8.59 3.06
N ASN A 434 -0.31 7.52 3.73
CA ASN A 434 -1.36 7.60 4.76
C ASN A 434 -0.76 7.61 6.17
N GLU A 435 0.16 6.68 6.43
CA GLU A 435 0.94 6.58 7.67
C GLU A 435 2.42 6.44 7.29
N SER A 436 3.29 7.23 7.92
CA SER A 436 4.74 7.18 7.66
C SER A 436 5.42 6.05 8.42
N VAL A 437 4.91 5.68 9.60
CA VAL A 437 5.50 4.64 10.46
C VAL A 437 4.47 3.60 10.87
N VAL A 438 4.80 2.32 10.66
CA VAL A 438 4.01 1.15 11.11
C VAL A 438 4.78 0.39 12.18
N MET A 439 4.06 -0.15 13.17
CA MET A 439 4.65 -0.96 14.24
C MET A 439 4.34 -2.45 14.07
N LEU A 440 5.36 -3.30 14.20
CA LEU A 440 5.21 -4.74 14.44
C LEU A 440 5.57 -5.05 15.90
N ASP A 441 4.75 -5.87 16.55
CA ASP A 441 4.86 -6.17 17.98
C ASP A 441 5.10 -7.66 18.23
N ALA A 442 6.25 -7.97 18.85
CA ALA A 442 6.64 -9.31 19.26
C ALA A 442 6.61 -9.52 20.80
N SER A 443 5.99 -8.59 21.54
CA SER A 443 5.95 -8.58 23.01
C SER A 443 5.21 -9.77 23.62
N GLU A 444 4.33 -10.42 22.86
CA GLU A 444 3.64 -11.65 23.26
C GLU A 444 4.48 -12.92 23.02
N SER A 445 5.76 -12.80 22.65
CA SER A 445 6.69 -13.93 22.64
C SER A 445 7.09 -14.33 24.06
N TYR A 446 7.18 -15.63 24.36
CA TYR A 446 7.46 -16.11 25.72
C TYR A 446 8.15 -17.48 25.78
N ASP A 447 8.79 -17.75 26.93
CA ASP A 447 9.22 -19.09 27.33
C ASP A 447 8.08 -19.79 28.07
N PRO A 448 7.59 -20.97 27.63
CA PRO A 448 6.49 -21.68 28.29
C PRO A 448 6.72 -21.99 29.78
N GLU A 449 7.98 -22.12 30.23
CA GLU A 449 8.33 -22.30 31.65
C GLU A 449 8.11 -21.03 32.51
N LYS A 450 8.09 -19.84 31.88
CA LYS A 450 7.92 -18.54 32.54
C LYS A 450 6.98 -17.64 31.74
N LYS A 451 5.80 -18.16 31.38
CA LYS A 451 4.80 -17.45 30.55
C LYS A 451 4.51 -16.01 31.03
N HIS A 452 4.46 -15.78 32.34
CA HIS A 452 4.22 -14.48 32.95
C HIS A 452 5.34 -13.44 32.73
N LYS A 453 6.55 -13.87 32.35
CA LYS A 453 7.68 -12.99 32.07
C LYS A 453 7.77 -12.53 30.62
N LYS A 454 6.90 -13.04 29.73
CA LYS A 454 6.89 -12.72 28.29
C LYS A 454 8.30 -12.75 27.67
N THR A 455 8.74 -11.64 27.08
CA THR A 455 10.04 -11.47 26.42
C THR A 455 11.21 -11.29 27.39
N GLN A 456 10.97 -11.15 28.69
CA GLN A 456 12.03 -10.90 29.66
C GLN A 456 13.00 -12.09 29.76
N GLY A 457 14.26 -11.86 29.39
CA GLY A 457 15.30 -12.89 29.33
C GLY A 457 15.31 -13.71 28.03
N LEU A 458 14.60 -13.24 26.99
CA LEU A 458 14.71 -13.72 25.61
C LEU A 458 15.52 -12.71 24.79
N THR A 459 16.31 -13.20 23.84
CA THR A 459 16.98 -12.38 22.83
C THR A 459 16.15 -12.39 21.55
N LEU A 460 15.78 -11.22 21.04
CA LEU A 460 15.00 -11.09 19.80
C LEU A 460 15.92 -10.56 18.69
N ASN A 461 15.88 -11.19 17.52
CA ASN A 461 16.57 -10.74 16.32
C ASN A 461 15.56 -10.58 15.19
N TRP A 462 15.50 -9.41 14.58
CA TRP A 462 14.61 -9.12 13.45
C TRP A 462 15.33 -9.24 12.11
N TYR A 463 14.62 -9.73 11.10
CA TYR A 463 15.10 -9.89 9.72
C TYR A 463 14.03 -9.38 8.75
N CYS A 464 14.45 -8.88 7.60
CA CYS A 464 13.53 -8.38 6.57
C CYS A 464 14.00 -8.69 5.14
N ARG A 465 13.03 -8.98 4.25
CA ARG A 465 13.25 -9.06 2.80
C ARG A 465 12.00 -8.72 2.00
N GLN A 466 12.18 -8.51 0.70
CA GLN A 466 11.09 -8.50 -0.27
C GLN A 466 10.68 -9.95 -0.66
N GLU A 467 9.39 -10.21 -0.87
CA GLU A 467 8.87 -11.57 -1.13
C GLU A 467 9.40 -12.19 -2.44
N ASN A 468 9.59 -11.37 -3.48
CA ASN A 468 9.98 -11.81 -4.83
C ASN A 468 11.47 -12.16 -4.98
N VAL A 469 12.28 -11.98 -3.94
CA VAL A 469 13.69 -12.37 -3.94
C VAL A 469 13.77 -13.82 -3.47
N SER A 470 13.95 -14.75 -4.42
CA SER A 470 14.17 -16.17 -4.14
C SER A 470 15.68 -16.46 -4.06
N HIS A 471 16.17 -16.84 -2.88
CA HIS A 471 17.48 -17.48 -2.78
C HIS A 471 17.37 -18.94 -3.21
N ARG A 472 18.32 -19.38 -4.04
CA ARG A 472 18.38 -20.77 -4.54
C ARG A 472 18.75 -21.82 -3.49
N ASN A 473 18.99 -21.48 -2.22
CA ASN A 473 19.43 -22.46 -1.19
C ASN A 473 19.23 -21.98 0.27
N GLN A 474 18.06 -21.49 0.67
CA GLN A 474 17.64 -21.41 2.09
C GLN A 474 16.24 -20.81 2.22
N ASP A 475 15.25 -21.62 2.63
CA ASP A 475 13.88 -21.16 2.94
C ASP A 475 13.80 -20.31 4.24
N GLN A 476 14.92 -19.99 4.87
CA GLN A 476 14.99 -19.31 6.17
C GLN A 476 15.84 -18.04 6.07
N LEU A 477 15.32 -16.90 6.57
CA LEU A 477 15.99 -15.60 6.50
C LEU A 477 17.15 -15.45 7.51
N SER A 478 17.12 -16.27 8.56
CA SER A 478 18.04 -16.26 9.69
C SER A 478 19.44 -16.84 9.42
N THR A 479 19.71 -17.35 8.22
CA THR A 479 20.99 -17.96 7.84
C THR A 479 21.93 -16.99 7.11
N VAL A 480 21.48 -15.77 6.83
CA VAL A 480 22.29 -14.71 6.22
C VAL A 480 23.31 -14.19 7.25
N ALA A 481 24.59 -14.11 6.84
CA ALA A 481 25.70 -13.77 7.72
C ALA A 481 25.56 -12.34 8.32
N PRO A 482 26.06 -12.08 9.55
CA PRO A 482 25.98 -10.76 10.19
C PRO A 482 26.69 -9.63 9.43
N SER A 483 27.56 -9.97 8.46
CA SER A 483 28.34 -9.04 7.66
C SER A 483 27.56 -8.35 6.54
N ASP A 484 26.39 -8.88 6.15
CA ASP A 484 25.53 -8.25 5.14
C ASP A 484 24.63 -7.21 5.81
N VAL A 485 25.17 -6.00 5.96
CA VAL A 485 24.42 -4.82 6.42
C VAL A 485 23.43 -4.42 5.32
N GLY A 486 22.24 -5.01 5.32
CA GLY A 486 21.21 -4.74 4.31
C GLY A 486 19.85 -5.24 4.75
N GLY A 487 19.04 -4.36 5.34
CA GLY A 487 17.64 -4.64 5.69
C GLY A 487 16.72 -4.67 4.46
N CYS A 488 15.45 -4.29 4.62
CA CYS A 488 14.42 -4.29 3.56
C CYS A 488 14.74 -3.44 2.30
N HIS A 489 15.86 -2.70 2.30
CA HIS A 489 16.19 -1.67 1.31
C HIS A 489 17.21 -2.15 0.24
N GLY A 490 17.79 -3.35 0.41
CA GLY A 490 18.75 -3.96 -0.54
C GLY A 490 18.15 -5.08 -1.40
N ALA A 491 18.91 -5.56 -2.38
CA ALA A 491 18.52 -6.69 -3.24
C ALA A 491 18.52 -8.04 -2.49
N ASN A 492 19.28 -8.13 -1.40
CA ASN A 492 19.34 -9.30 -0.52
C ASN A 492 18.65 -8.95 0.80
N GLY A 493 17.87 -9.89 1.35
CA GLY A 493 17.31 -9.76 2.69
C GLY A 493 18.38 -9.89 3.76
N GLY A 494 18.17 -9.29 4.94
CA GLY A 494 19.17 -9.29 5.99
C GLY A 494 18.64 -8.99 7.38
N LYS A 495 19.55 -9.05 8.36
CA LYS A 495 19.29 -8.78 9.79
C LYS A 495 19.12 -7.28 10.02
N LEU A 496 18.07 -6.89 10.74
CA LEU A 496 17.87 -5.52 11.19
C LEU A 496 18.64 -5.27 12.49
N ASN A 497 19.22 -4.08 12.65
CA ASN A 497 19.99 -3.69 13.84
C ASN A 497 19.07 -3.30 15.01
N ILE A 498 18.19 -4.20 15.42
CA ILE A 498 17.21 -3.98 16.49
C ILE A 498 16.91 -5.28 17.23
N SER A 499 16.88 -5.19 18.56
CA SER A 499 16.61 -6.30 19.49
C SER A 499 15.38 -6.05 20.38
N SER A 500 14.69 -4.92 20.19
CA SER A 500 13.44 -4.57 20.87
C SER A 500 12.29 -5.49 20.43
N PRO A 501 11.31 -5.76 21.31
CA PRO A 501 10.07 -6.43 20.92
C PRO A 501 9.18 -5.59 20.00
N LEU A 502 9.34 -4.27 19.98
CA LEU A 502 8.63 -3.36 19.08
C LEU A 502 9.55 -2.95 17.93
N LEU A 503 9.13 -3.25 16.70
CA LEU A 503 9.80 -2.84 15.47
C LEU A 503 9.00 -1.72 14.79
N HIS A 504 9.61 -0.54 14.69
CA HIS A 504 9.07 0.58 13.92
C HIS A 504 9.60 0.53 12.49
N ILE A 505 8.68 0.55 11.52
CA ILE A 505 8.96 0.46 10.10
C ILE A 505 8.56 1.78 9.46
N ASP A 506 9.54 2.51 8.94
CA ASP A 506 9.29 3.63 8.07
C ASP A 506 8.84 3.11 6.69
N VAL A 507 7.57 3.34 6.37
CA VAL A 507 6.90 2.84 5.17
C VAL A 507 7.36 3.62 3.93
N GLU A 508 7.85 4.84 4.09
CA GLU A 508 8.29 5.69 2.96
C GLU A 508 9.56 5.14 2.31
N ASN A 509 10.41 4.49 3.11
CA ASN A 509 11.64 3.80 2.66
C ASN A 509 11.38 2.44 2.00
N LEU A 510 10.12 1.98 1.96
CA LEU A 510 9.71 0.75 1.27
C LEU A 510 9.12 1.08 -0.10
N ARG A 511 9.44 0.25 -1.11
CA ARG A 511 8.90 0.39 -2.47
C ARG A 511 7.42 -0.03 -2.47
N GLY A 512 6.55 0.83 -2.98
CA GLY A 512 5.15 0.48 -3.12
C GLY A 512 4.92 -0.61 -4.16
N ASN A 513 3.70 -1.14 -4.13
CA ASN A 513 3.28 -2.32 -4.89
C ASN A 513 4.06 -3.63 -4.61
N ASN A 514 4.84 -3.71 -3.52
CA ASN A 514 5.57 -4.90 -3.11
C ASN A 514 5.05 -5.51 -1.79
N THR A 515 5.41 -6.77 -1.53
CA THR A 515 5.21 -7.45 -0.24
C THR A 515 6.56 -7.64 0.44
N TYR A 516 6.65 -7.25 1.71
CA TYR A 516 7.81 -7.44 2.55
C TYR A 516 7.53 -8.50 3.61
N VAL A 517 8.52 -9.35 3.88
CA VAL A 517 8.46 -10.42 4.89
C VAL A 517 9.39 -10.03 6.04
N PHE A 518 8.80 -9.83 7.22
CA PHE A 518 9.51 -9.60 8.46
C PHE A 518 9.53 -10.89 9.27
N GLU A 519 10.70 -11.29 9.76
CA GLU A 519 10.88 -12.47 10.61
C GLU A 519 11.50 -12.05 11.93
N VAL A 520 10.92 -12.49 13.05
CA VAL A 520 11.50 -12.35 14.39
C VAL A 520 11.95 -13.72 14.89
N VAL A 521 13.21 -13.81 15.31
CA VAL A 521 13.80 -15.01 15.91
C VAL A 521 14.01 -14.74 17.40
N VAL A 522 13.36 -15.55 18.23
CA VAL A 522 13.39 -15.47 19.69
C VAL A 522 14.29 -16.59 20.22
N GLN A 523 15.31 -16.24 21.01
CA GLN A 523 16.34 -17.17 21.47
C GLN A 523 16.56 -17.11 22.98
N LYS A 524 16.83 -18.27 23.60
CA LYS A 524 17.22 -18.42 25.00
C LYS A 524 18.15 -19.63 25.16
N GLY A 525 19.45 -19.38 25.35
CA GLY A 525 20.46 -20.44 25.32
C GLY A 525 20.48 -21.14 23.96
N SER A 526 20.34 -22.47 23.95
CA SER A 526 20.27 -23.29 22.74
C SER A 526 18.87 -23.40 22.12
N ARG A 527 17.82 -22.90 22.79
CA ARG A 527 16.44 -22.93 22.26
C ARG A 527 16.17 -21.68 21.42
N SER A 528 15.61 -21.86 20.23
CA SER A 528 15.16 -20.78 19.36
C SER A 528 13.77 -21.07 18.77
N SER A 529 12.99 -20.03 18.50
CA SER A 529 11.71 -20.09 17.79
C SER A 529 11.56 -18.86 16.91
N ARG A 530 10.72 -18.95 15.87
CA ARG A 530 10.57 -17.89 14.86
C ARG A 530 9.10 -17.59 14.55
N ALA A 531 8.81 -16.35 14.20
CA ALA A 531 7.50 -15.93 13.72
C ALA A 531 7.66 -14.94 12.56
N THR A 532 6.77 -15.00 11.57
CA THR A 532 6.84 -14.17 10.36
C THR A 532 5.58 -13.32 10.18
N ARG A 533 5.76 -12.09 9.68
CA ARG A 533 4.68 -11.18 9.29
C ARG A 533 4.93 -10.66 7.88
N LYS A 534 3.92 -10.76 7.01
CA LYS A 534 3.93 -10.14 5.68
C LYS A 534 3.26 -8.78 5.73
N LEU A 535 3.90 -7.77 5.14
CA LEU A 535 3.40 -6.41 5.00
C LEU A 535 3.32 -6.04 3.51
N ARG A 536 2.11 -5.84 2.99
CA ARG A 536 1.86 -5.40 1.63
C ARG A 536 1.84 -3.87 1.56
N VAL A 537 2.78 -3.27 0.84
CA VAL A 537 2.89 -1.80 0.70
C VAL A 537 2.15 -1.35 -0.57
N LEU A 538 1.07 -0.58 -0.41
CA LEU A 538 0.25 -0.05 -1.50
C LEU A 538 0.66 1.38 -1.86
N GLU A 539 0.60 1.74 -3.14
CA GLU A 539 0.79 3.13 -3.56
C GLU A 539 -0.44 4.00 -3.19
N PRO A 540 -0.25 5.29 -2.88
CA PRO A 540 -1.33 6.18 -2.46
C PRO A 540 -2.32 6.48 -3.58
N PHE A 541 -1.78 6.67 -4.77
CA PHE A 541 -2.46 6.96 -6.02
C PHE A 541 -1.55 6.62 -7.19
N VAL A 542 -2.13 6.49 -8.37
CA VAL A 542 -1.42 6.44 -9.66
C VAL A 542 -1.49 7.84 -10.25
N LEU A 543 -0.32 8.41 -10.55
CA LEU A 543 -0.18 9.68 -11.24
C LEU A 543 0.23 9.42 -12.68
N SER A 544 -0.33 10.17 -13.63
CA SER A 544 0.08 10.13 -15.04
C SER A 544 0.04 11.54 -15.63
N ILE A 545 0.98 11.85 -16.52
CA ILE A 545 0.96 13.07 -17.33
C ILE A 545 0.30 12.73 -18.67
N ARG A 546 -0.74 13.49 -19.04
CA ARG A 546 -1.43 13.35 -20.34
C ARG A 546 -1.31 14.65 -21.11
N CYS A 547 -0.94 14.56 -22.38
CA CYS A 547 -1.02 15.69 -23.28
C CYS A 547 -2.48 15.84 -23.79
N THR A 548 -2.98 17.08 -23.87
CA THR A 548 -4.31 17.38 -24.43
C THR A 548 -4.30 18.30 -25.65
N THR A 549 -3.27 19.11 -25.84
CA THR A 549 -3.14 19.99 -27.03
C THR A 549 -1.72 19.87 -27.57
N ASN A 550 -1.56 19.80 -28.90
CA ASN A 550 -0.27 19.62 -29.58
C ASN A 550 0.42 18.29 -29.21
N CYS A 551 -0.33 17.20 -29.28
CA CYS A 551 0.06 15.85 -28.82
C CYS A 551 0.38 14.87 -29.95
N GLY A 552 0.79 15.39 -31.11
CA GLY A 552 1.20 14.57 -32.24
C GLY A 552 2.46 13.75 -31.94
N ALA A 553 2.89 12.93 -32.90
CA ALA A 553 4.14 12.17 -32.79
C ALA A 553 5.36 13.09 -32.54
N LYS A 554 5.30 14.32 -33.07
CA LYS A 554 6.19 15.43 -32.74
C LYS A 554 5.34 16.61 -32.29
N VAL A 555 5.83 17.35 -31.29
CA VAL A 555 5.21 18.56 -30.75
C VAL A 555 5.65 19.76 -31.59
N SER A 556 4.73 20.51 -32.19
CA SER A 556 5.06 21.75 -32.88
C SER A 556 5.53 22.81 -31.89
N VAL A 557 6.65 23.49 -32.17
CA VAL A 557 7.14 24.59 -31.31
C VAL A 557 6.36 25.90 -31.51
N ASN A 558 5.49 25.95 -32.52
CA ASN A 558 4.66 27.12 -32.85
C ASN A 558 3.25 27.05 -32.25
N GLN A 559 2.86 25.91 -31.68
CA GLN A 559 1.56 25.72 -31.04
C GLN A 559 1.74 25.49 -29.55
N ARG A 560 0.79 25.97 -28.74
CA ARG A 560 0.80 25.72 -27.31
C ARG A 560 0.75 24.22 -27.01
N LEU A 561 1.55 23.79 -26.03
CA LEU A 561 1.52 22.43 -25.49
C LEU A 561 0.81 22.45 -24.15
N THR A 562 -0.31 21.74 -24.04
CA THR A 562 -1.09 21.62 -22.80
C THR A 562 -0.94 20.21 -22.25
N LEU A 563 -0.42 20.11 -21.03
CA LEU A 563 -0.28 18.87 -20.28
C LEU A 563 -1.18 18.91 -19.04
N LYS A 564 -1.89 17.82 -18.78
CA LYS A 564 -2.75 17.64 -17.61
C LYS A 564 -2.26 16.46 -16.80
N THR A 565 -2.20 16.62 -15.48
CA THR A 565 -2.01 15.47 -14.60
C THR A 565 -3.34 14.75 -14.38
N SER A 566 -3.30 13.42 -14.42
CA SER A 566 -4.41 12.56 -14.02
C SER A 566 -3.97 11.75 -12.81
N CYS A 567 -4.73 11.88 -11.73
CA CYS A 567 -4.53 11.14 -10.49
C CYS A 567 -5.69 10.17 -10.28
N SER A 568 -5.38 8.91 -9.97
CA SER A 568 -6.37 7.89 -9.58
C SER A 568 -5.95 7.22 -8.28
N GLY A 569 -6.76 7.36 -7.24
CA GLY A 569 -6.51 6.72 -5.94
C GLY A 569 -7.11 7.48 -4.76
N PRO A 570 -7.15 6.85 -3.58
CA PRO A 570 -7.83 7.38 -2.40
C PRO A 570 -7.19 8.64 -1.79
N LEU A 571 -6.00 9.04 -2.24
CA LEU A 571 -5.25 10.18 -1.69
C LEU A 571 -5.05 11.32 -2.69
N CYS A 572 -5.70 11.29 -3.86
CA CYS A 572 -5.58 12.35 -4.87
C CYS A 572 -6.06 13.72 -4.37
N ASP A 573 -7.16 13.77 -3.61
CA ASP A 573 -7.72 15.03 -3.08
C ASP A 573 -6.87 15.66 -1.97
N ARG A 574 -5.79 14.98 -1.54
CA ARG A 574 -4.83 15.47 -0.53
C ARG A 574 -3.55 16.02 -1.14
N ILE A 575 -3.44 16.08 -2.47
CA ILE A 575 -2.32 16.73 -3.15
C ILE A 575 -2.42 18.24 -2.91
N ILE A 576 -1.37 18.82 -2.33
CA ILE A 576 -1.34 20.24 -1.99
C ILE A 576 -0.40 21.04 -2.91
N LYS A 577 0.49 20.36 -3.64
CA LYS A 577 1.51 21.02 -4.47
C LYS A 577 1.91 20.13 -5.65
N TYR A 578 2.10 20.76 -6.79
CA TYR A 578 2.77 20.21 -7.97
C TYR A 578 4.10 20.94 -8.15
N ASP A 579 5.12 20.25 -8.64
CA ASP A 579 6.43 20.82 -8.93
C ASP A 579 6.86 20.33 -10.32
N TRP A 580 6.73 21.20 -11.33
CA TRP A 580 7.08 20.87 -12.70
C TRP A 580 8.55 21.18 -13.02
N LEU A 581 9.18 20.25 -13.73
CA LEU A 581 10.56 20.33 -14.20
C LEU A 581 10.60 19.94 -15.68
N LEU A 582 11.22 20.80 -16.50
CA LEU A 582 11.42 20.56 -17.93
C LEU A 582 12.91 20.38 -18.22
N LEU A 583 13.26 19.25 -18.85
CA LEU A 583 14.62 18.86 -19.17
C LEU A 583 14.76 18.71 -20.69
N ASN A 584 15.82 19.29 -21.26
CA ASN A 584 16.21 19.15 -22.66
C ASN A 584 17.43 18.22 -22.78
N LEU A 585 17.42 17.31 -23.75
CA LEU A 585 18.56 16.44 -24.03
C LEU A 585 19.65 17.15 -24.84
N LYS A 586 20.83 17.37 -24.25
CA LYS A 586 21.94 18.10 -24.89
C LYS A 586 22.62 17.30 -26.00
N SER A 587 22.91 16.03 -25.75
CA SER A 587 23.63 15.12 -26.64
C SER A 587 22.98 13.75 -26.59
N PRO A 588 22.55 13.17 -27.73
CA PRO A 588 22.01 11.82 -27.78
C PRO A 588 23.02 10.73 -27.35
N ARG A 589 24.34 11.04 -27.35
CA ARG A 589 25.40 10.06 -27.08
C ARG A 589 25.65 9.84 -25.59
N ASP A 590 25.55 10.89 -24.78
CA ASP A 590 25.90 10.86 -23.35
C ASP A 590 24.67 10.79 -22.44
N ASN A 591 23.47 10.96 -23.01
CA ASN A 591 22.20 10.97 -22.29
C ASN A 591 22.09 12.10 -21.22
N ASP A 592 22.86 13.18 -21.43
CA ASP A 592 22.90 14.36 -20.55
C ASP A 592 21.66 15.25 -20.72
N TRP A 593 20.87 15.35 -19.65
CA TRP A 593 19.69 16.19 -19.55
C TRP A 593 20.03 17.53 -18.87
N ILE A 594 19.64 18.65 -19.48
CA ILE A 594 19.81 19.98 -18.92
C ILE A 594 18.43 20.55 -18.57
N GLU A 595 18.28 21.06 -17.35
CA GLU A 595 17.09 21.77 -16.92
C GLU A 595 16.90 23.08 -17.70
N VAL A 596 15.68 23.33 -18.13
CA VAL A 596 15.29 24.63 -18.70
C VAL A 596 15.13 25.63 -17.54
N PRO A 597 16.01 26.64 -17.42
CA PRO A 597 15.97 27.55 -16.28
C PRO A 597 14.75 28.47 -16.35
N ASN A 598 14.28 28.88 -15.17
CA ASN A 598 13.15 29.80 -14.96
C ASN A 598 11.91 29.37 -15.73
N LEU A 599 11.50 28.11 -15.56
CA LEU A 599 10.33 27.57 -16.24
C LEU A 599 9.05 28.35 -15.91
N GLU A 600 8.90 28.82 -14.66
CA GLU A 600 7.75 29.60 -14.18
C GLU A 600 7.46 30.87 -15.01
N ASP A 601 8.52 31.55 -15.47
CA ASP A 601 8.42 32.74 -16.32
C ASP A 601 8.05 32.40 -17.78
N LYS A 602 8.20 31.13 -18.17
CA LYS A 602 8.05 30.64 -19.54
C LYS A 602 6.75 29.90 -19.79
N ILE A 603 5.92 29.68 -18.76
CA ILE A 603 4.66 28.94 -18.84
C ILE A 603 3.45 29.86 -18.63
N LEU A 604 2.30 29.43 -19.17
CA LEU A 604 1.02 30.13 -19.04
C LEU A 604 0.23 29.71 -17.80
N THR A 605 0.68 28.70 -17.05
CA THR A 605 0.08 28.26 -15.78
C THR A 605 0.99 28.61 -14.61
N ASP A 606 0.45 28.61 -13.39
CA ASP A 606 1.30 28.61 -12.21
C ASP A 606 2.14 27.31 -12.14
N ILE A 607 3.38 27.38 -11.65
CA ILE A 607 4.30 26.23 -11.60
C ILE A 607 3.82 25.11 -10.65
N ASP A 608 2.90 25.43 -9.74
CA ASP A 608 2.28 24.50 -8.79
C ASP A 608 0.87 24.04 -9.21
N SER A 609 0.46 24.35 -10.44
CA SER A 609 -0.81 23.90 -11.01
C SER A 609 -0.80 22.41 -11.39
N PRO A 610 -1.94 21.69 -11.28
CA PRO A 610 -2.09 20.34 -11.83
C PRO A 610 -1.95 20.27 -13.36
N ASN A 611 -2.05 21.41 -14.05
CA ASN A 611 -1.90 21.54 -15.49
C ASN A 611 -0.66 22.36 -15.80
N LEU A 612 0.07 21.98 -16.85
CA LEU A 612 1.20 22.74 -17.37
C LEU A 612 0.88 23.19 -18.79
N VAL A 613 0.92 24.50 -19.03
CA VAL A 613 0.77 25.06 -20.38
C VAL A 613 2.06 25.74 -20.80
N ILE A 614 2.68 25.21 -21.84
CA ILE A 614 3.84 25.82 -22.49
C ILE A 614 3.33 26.59 -23.73
N PRO A 615 3.61 27.89 -23.87
CA PRO A 615 3.17 28.68 -25.00
C PRO A 615 3.84 28.23 -26.31
N GLY A 616 3.15 28.42 -27.44
CA GLY A 616 3.67 28.14 -28.78
C GLY A 616 4.68 29.18 -29.26
N ASN A 617 5.85 29.27 -28.60
CA ASN A 617 6.94 30.13 -29.05
C ASN A 617 8.28 29.38 -29.09
N LYS A 618 9.11 29.70 -30.10
CA LYS A 618 10.43 29.10 -30.31
C LYS A 618 11.46 29.44 -29.20
N GLN A 619 11.07 30.21 -28.17
CA GLN A 619 11.96 30.62 -27.09
C GLN A 619 11.96 29.63 -25.91
N VAL A 620 10.87 28.87 -25.72
CA VAL A 620 10.78 27.86 -24.66
C VAL A 620 11.26 26.51 -25.16
N LEU A 621 10.73 26.06 -26.29
CA LEU A 621 11.06 24.77 -26.90
C LEU A 621 11.88 24.98 -28.17
N LYS A 622 13.10 24.43 -28.16
CA LYS A 622 13.95 24.27 -29.35
C LYS A 622 13.38 23.26 -30.33
N GLU A 623 13.55 23.52 -31.62
CA GLU A 623 13.20 22.62 -32.73
C GLU A 623 14.03 21.33 -32.71
N SER A 624 13.49 20.25 -33.27
CA SER A 624 14.15 18.94 -33.44
C SER A 624 14.88 18.41 -32.21
N SER A 625 14.31 18.63 -31.03
CA SER A 625 14.94 18.35 -29.73
C SER A 625 14.11 17.36 -28.92
N LYS A 626 14.77 16.55 -28.09
CA LYS A 626 14.09 15.66 -27.13
C LYS A 626 13.93 16.34 -25.79
N TYR A 627 12.73 16.29 -25.24
CA TYR A 627 12.40 16.80 -23.93
C TYR A 627 11.89 15.71 -23.01
N LYS A 628 12.14 15.91 -21.72
CA LYS A 628 11.56 15.14 -20.63
C LYS A 628 10.90 16.13 -19.69
N ILE A 629 9.61 15.96 -19.48
CA ILE A 629 8.87 16.68 -18.45
C ILE A 629 8.72 15.77 -17.25
N ARG A 630 8.98 16.30 -16.06
CA ARG A 630 8.81 15.63 -14.78
C ARG A 630 7.90 16.47 -13.90
N THR A 631 6.94 15.86 -13.24
CA THR A 631 6.15 16.52 -12.19
C THR A 631 6.34 15.76 -10.89
N VAL A 632 6.56 16.48 -9.79
CA VAL A 632 6.55 15.92 -8.44
C VAL A 632 5.32 16.45 -7.71
N VAL A 633 4.47 15.55 -7.24
CA VAL A 633 3.32 15.90 -6.42
C VAL A 633 3.64 15.68 -4.95
N THR A 634 3.22 16.62 -4.11
CA THR A 634 3.44 16.57 -2.66
C THR A 634 2.10 16.51 -1.92
N LEU A 635 1.97 15.54 -1.03
CA LEU A 635 0.84 15.42 -0.10
C LEU A 635 1.08 16.27 1.16
N ALA A 636 0.02 16.61 1.88
CA ALA A 636 0.09 17.41 3.11
C ALA A 636 0.98 16.81 4.23
N ASN A 637 1.23 15.51 4.20
CA ASN A 637 2.11 14.82 5.15
C ASN A 637 3.58 14.75 4.70
N GLY A 638 3.93 15.38 3.57
CA GLY A 638 5.29 15.41 3.04
C GLY A 638 5.61 14.27 2.06
N PHE A 639 4.71 13.30 1.86
CA PHE A 639 4.93 12.24 0.87
C PHE A 639 4.97 12.83 -0.54
N THR A 640 6.00 12.48 -1.30
CA THR A 640 6.17 12.91 -2.69
C THR A 640 6.08 11.74 -3.66
N SER A 641 5.44 11.96 -4.81
CA SER A 641 5.48 11.04 -5.95
C SER A 641 5.88 11.79 -7.21
N ALA A 642 6.64 11.17 -8.10
CA ALA A 642 7.10 11.78 -9.33
C ALA A 642 6.61 10.99 -10.54
N GLU A 643 6.25 11.70 -11.61
CA GLU A 643 5.91 11.12 -12.91
C GLU A 643 6.71 11.83 -14.00
N GLU A 644 7.12 11.08 -15.03
CA GLU A 644 7.91 11.60 -16.16
C GLU A 644 7.25 11.25 -17.50
N MET A 645 7.27 12.20 -18.44
CA MET A 645 6.85 11.99 -19.83
C MET A 645 7.93 12.54 -20.76
N MET A 646 8.16 11.86 -21.89
CA MET A 646 9.09 12.31 -22.92
C MET A 646 8.33 12.71 -24.18
N PHE A 647 8.83 13.72 -24.88
CA PHE A 647 8.33 14.12 -26.19
C PHE A 647 9.46 14.68 -27.04
N ILE A 648 9.22 14.78 -28.35
CA ILE A 648 10.15 15.34 -29.32
C ILE A 648 9.49 16.51 -30.02
N THR A 649 10.25 17.55 -30.34
CA THR A 649 9.74 18.73 -31.03
C THR A 649 9.92 18.62 -32.55
N ASN A 650 8.98 19.19 -33.31
CA ASN A 650 9.08 19.22 -34.77
C ASN A 650 10.02 20.33 -35.27
N SER A 651 10.60 20.13 -36.44
CA SER A 651 11.20 21.21 -37.25
C SER A 651 10.13 21.85 -38.13
N PRO A 652 10.16 23.17 -38.34
CA PRO A 652 9.28 23.83 -39.30
C PRO A 652 9.82 23.72 -40.74
N PRO A 653 8.96 23.96 -41.75
CA PRO A 653 9.37 24.04 -43.15
C PRO A 653 10.53 25.00 -43.36
N HIS A 654 11.50 24.59 -44.17
CA HIS A 654 12.71 25.37 -44.45
C HIS A 654 12.90 25.57 -45.96
N ILE A 655 13.67 26.59 -46.30
CA ILE A 655 13.99 26.91 -47.70
C ILE A 655 15.17 26.03 -48.13
N SER A 656 14.93 25.14 -49.09
CA SER A 656 15.94 24.20 -49.61
C SER A 656 16.69 24.73 -50.84
N ASP A 657 16.18 25.79 -51.49
CA ASP A 657 16.77 26.45 -52.66
C ASP A 657 17.16 27.90 -52.32
N TRP A 658 18.33 28.35 -52.74
CA TRP A 658 18.79 29.74 -52.54
C TRP A 658 17.91 30.80 -53.22
N ARG A 659 17.10 30.42 -54.23
CA ARG A 659 16.05 31.28 -54.82
C ARG A 659 14.67 31.09 -54.19
N GLY A 660 14.55 30.18 -53.22
CA GLY A 660 13.32 29.90 -52.52
C GLY A 660 12.94 30.98 -51.51
N GLY A 661 11.65 31.00 -51.16
CA GLY A 661 11.01 32.04 -50.36
C GLY A 661 9.79 32.60 -51.06
N CYS A 662 9.20 33.61 -50.42
CA CYS A 662 8.02 34.33 -50.85
C CYS A 662 8.38 35.72 -51.38
N SER A 663 7.65 36.19 -52.39
CA SER A 663 7.80 37.51 -52.98
C SER A 663 6.45 38.10 -53.35
N VAL A 664 6.38 39.44 -53.45
CA VAL A 664 5.17 40.19 -53.84
C VAL A 664 5.50 41.13 -55.01
N THR A 665 4.63 41.18 -56.01
CA THR A 665 4.77 42.04 -57.20
C THR A 665 3.42 42.65 -57.60
N PRO A 666 3.34 43.98 -57.84
CA PRO A 666 4.36 45.00 -57.58
C PRO A 666 4.56 45.23 -56.06
N SER A 667 5.65 45.88 -55.64
CA SER A 667 5.87 46.25 -54.22
C SER A 667 5.21 47.57 -53.81
N GLU A 668 4.72 48.34 -54.79
CA GLU A 668 3.94 49.55 -54.58
C GLU A 668 2.74 49.62 -55.53
N GLY A 669 1.65 50.26 -55.08
CA GLY A 669 0.41 50.38 -55.85
C GLY A 669 -0.59 51.35 -55.23
N PHE A 670 -1.81 51.37 -55.78
CA PHE A 670 -2.93 52.19 -55.34
C PHE A 670 -4.06 51.32 -54.75
N VAL A 671 -4.71 51.80 -53.68
CA VAL A 671 -5.82 51.09 -53.02
C VAL A 671 -7.00 50.86 -53.99
N LEU A 672 -7.70 49.73 -53.86
CA LEU A 672 -8.81 49.26 -54.71
C LEU A 672 -8.50 48.97 -56.19
N THR A 673 -7.38 49.45 -56.75
CA THR A 673 -7.08 49.30 -58.18
C THR A 673 -5.90 48.38 -58.47
N THR A 674 -4.89 48.33 -57.59
CA THR A 674 -3.71 47.48 -57.81
C THR A 674 -3.92 46.09 -57.22
N GLU A 675 -3.70 45.07 -58.05
CA GLU A 675 -3.66 43.67 -57.61
C GLU A 675 -2.21 43.27 -57.31
N PHE A 676 -1.98 42.79 -56.09
CA PHE A 676 -0.68 42.36 -55.60
C PHE A 676 -0.60 40.84 -55.70
N ASN A 677 0.32 40.34 -56.53
CA ASN A 677 0.56 38.91 -56.69
C ASN A 677 1.66 38.46 -55.72
N ILE A 678 1.29 37.59 -54.78
CA ILE A 678 2.17 37.02 -53.78
C ILE A 678 2.43 35.56 -54.15
N SER A 679 3.69 35.15 -54.22
CA SER A 679 4.05 33.77 -54.60
C SER A 679 5.22 33.25 -53.77
N CYS A 680 5.15 31.96 -53.41
CA CYS A 680 6.17 31.25 -52.65
C CYS A 680 6.64 30.00 -53.39
N SER A 681 7.95 29.75 -53.37
CA SER A 681 8.57 28.54 -53.95
C SER A 681 9.81 28.09 -53.17
N GLY A 682 10.30 26.88 -53.41
CA GLY A 682 11.55 26.38 -52.81
C GLY A 682 11.49 25.98 -51.32
N TRP A 683 10.30 25.68 -50.80
CA TRP A 683 10.09 25.17 -49.43
C TRP A 683 10.12 23.63 -49.38
N SER A 684 10.74 23.07 -48.34
CA SER A 684 10.85 21.62 -48.10
C SER A 684 10.63 21.30 -46.62
N ASP A 685 9.97 20.17 -46.35
CA ASP A 685 9.74 19.63 -45.02
C ASP A 685 9.47 18.11 -45.09
N ASP A 686 9.70 17.40 -43.98
CA ASP A 686 9.43 15.96 -43.88
C ASP A 686 7.92 15.69 -43.66
N GLU A 687 7.19 16.63 -43.07
CA GLU A 687 5.79 16.53 -42.66
C GLU A 687 4.80 17.16 -43.66
N LEU A 688 4.76 16.63 -44.89
CA LEU A 688 3.85 17.08 -45.96
C LEU A 688 2.36 16.71 -45.73
N PRO A 689 1.39 17.42 -46.37
CA PRO A 689 1.55 18.55 -47.28
C PRO A 689 1.81 19.88 -46.57
N LEU A 690 2.48 20.80 -47.27
CA LEU A 690 2.63 22.17 -46.81
C LEU A 690 1.33 22.95 -47.01
N ASN A 691 1.01 23.79 -46.04
CA ASN A 691 -0.10 24.73 -46.07
C ASN A 691 0.44 26.17 -46.01
N TYR A 692 -0.12 27.04 -46.84
CA TYR A 692 0.29 28.44 -46.95
C TYR A 692 -0.84 29.34 -46.47
N GLU A 693 -0.54 30.22 -45.52
CA GLU A 693 -1.46 31.24 -45.03
C GLU A 693 -0.85 32.62 -45.30
N PHE A 694 -1.53 33.39 -46.15
CA PHE A 694 -1.16 34.76 -46.50
C PHE A 694 -2.06 35.68 -45.70
N ARG A 695 -1.48 36.59 -44.90
CA ARG A 695 -2.26 37.50 -44.06
C ARG A 695 -1.54 38.82 -43.82
N TYR A 696 -2.24 39.80 -43.29
CA TYR A 696 -1.63 41.03 -42.80
C TYR A 696 -2.34 41.51 -41.54
N GLN A 697 -1.58 42.17 -40.67
CA GLN A 697 -2.08 42.74 -39.43
C GLN A 697 -2.54 44.18 -39.65
N THR A 698 -3.65 44.56 -39.03
CA THR A 698 -4.14 45.94 -39.02
C THR A 698 -4.36 46.42 -37.58
N SER A 699 -4.67 47.71 -37.41
CA SER A 699 -5.09 48.26 -36.11
C SER A 699 -6.41 47.67 -35.61
N SER A 700 -7.19 47.04 -36.49
CA SER A 700 -8.54 46.53 -36.20
C SER A 700 -8.59 45.02 -36.05
N GLY A 701 -7.51 44.30 -36.39
CA GLY A 701 -7.46 42.84 -36.38
C GLY A 701 -6.59 42.24 -37.49
N VAL A 702 -6.58 40.91 -37.59
CA VAL A 702 -5.88 40.15 -38.63
C VAL A 702 -6.81 39.96 -39.84
N LEU A 703 -6.32 40.26 -41.04
CA LEU A 703 -6.99 39.95 -42.30
C LEU A 703 -6.21 38.86 -43.05
N VAL A 704 -6.86 37.72 -43.29
CA VAL A 704 -6.31 36.61 -44.08
C VAL A 704 -6.64 36.86 -45.55
N ILE A 705 -5.63 36.83 -46.42
CA ILE A 705 -5.77 36.93 -47.87
C ILE A 705 -6.29 35.60 -48.44
N ASN A 706 -5.56 34.53 -48.12
CA ASN A 706 -5.84 33.17 -48.54
C ASN A 706 -5.16 32.21 -47.55
N SER A 707 -5.77 31.05 -47.30
CA SER A 707 -5.21 29.99 -46.48
C SER A 707 -5.51 28.65 -47.14
N GLY A 708 -4.47 27.87 -47.43
CA GLY A 708 -4.64 26.55 -48.02
C GLY A 708 -3.37 26.00 -48.68
N PRO A 709 -3.50 24.87 -49.41
CA PRO A 709 -2.41 24.29 -50.19
C PRO A 709 -1.77 25.23 -51.25
N PRO A 710 -2.49 26.18 -51.88
CA PRO A 710 -1.89 27.05 -52.89
C PRO A 710 -0.75 27.91 -52.34
N SER A 711 0.43 27.85 -52.97
CA SER A 711 1.60 28.65 -52.60
C SER A 711 1.59 30.07 -53.20
N HIS A 712 0.44 30.54 -53.70
CA HIS A 712 0.28 31.89 -54.24
C HIS A 712 -1.09 32.48 -53.89
N ALA A 713 -1.17 33.81 -53.87
CA ALA A 713 -2.39 34.56 -53.61
C ALA A 713 -2.37 35.90 -54.34
N ILE A 714 -3.54 36.38 -54.74
CA ILE A 714 -3.74 37.71 -55.32
C ILE A 714 -4.63 38.49 -54.37
N ALA A 715 -4.22 39.69 -53.98
CA ALA A 715 -4.99 40.55 -53.08
C ALA A 715 -4.97 42.02 -53.52
N ARG A 716 -6.04 42.73 -53.18
CA ARG A 716 -6.05 44.20 -53.14
C ARG A 716 -5.89 44.59 -51.68
N LEU A 717 -4.80 45.29 -51.38
CA LEU A 717 -4.40 45.61 -50.01
C LEU A 717 -4.95 46.99 -49.59
N PRO A 718 -5.20 47.19 -48.28
CA PRO A 718 -5.71 48.46 -47.77
C PRO A 718 -4.66 49.57 -47.85
N LEU A 719 -5.12 50.81 -47.71
CA LEU A 719 -4.26 51.99 -47.76
C LEU A 719 -3.19 51.98 -46.66
N GLY A 720 -1.93 52.29 -47.02
CA GLY A 720 -0.83 52.46 -46.08
C GLY A 720 0.38 51.57 -46.38
N LYS A 721 1.30 51.51 -45.41
CA LYS A 721 2.44 50.58 -45.44
C LYS A 721 2.00 49.26 -44.81
N ILE A 722 1.90 48.21 -45.62
CA ILE A 722 1.35 46.92 -45.25
C ILE A 722 2.46 45.87 -45.20
N THR A 723 2.58 45.18 -44.08
CA THR A 723 3.44 43.99 -43.96
C THR A 723 2.57 42.76 -44.16
N VAL A 724 2.75 42.08 -45.30
CA VAL A 724 2.12 40.78 -45.58
C VAL A 724 2.97 39.70 -44.94
N GLU A 725 2.40 38.97 -43.99
CA GLU A 725 2.99 37.78 -43.39
C GLU A 725 2.55 36.54 -44.17
N VAL A 726 3.52 35.76 -44.64
CA VAL A 726 3.28 34.45 -45.24
C VAL A 726 3.76 33.38 -44.28
N ARG A 727 2.82 32.63 -43.73
CA ARG A 727 3.08 31.48 -42.86
C ARG A 727 3.08 30.21 -43.71
N VAL A 728 4.21 29.53 -43.77
CA VAL A 728 4.36 28.22 -44.39
C VAL A 728 4.41 27.19 -43.28
N ALA A 729 3.38 26.36 -43.20
CA ALA A 729 3.20 25.37 -42.15
C ALA A 729 3.22 23.95 -42.71
N ASP A 730 3.74 23.01 -41.93
CA ASP A 730 3.64 21.58 -42.20
C ASP A 730 2.30 21.00 -41.69
N SER A 731 2.09 19.70 -41.90
CA SER A 731 0.89 18.97 -41.45
C SER A 731 0.77 18.80 -39.93
N LEU A 732 1.86 19.00 -39.17
CA LEU A 732 1.87 19.00 -37.70
C LEU A 732 1.77 20.42 -37.10
N GLY A 733 1.63 21.45 -37.94
CA GLY A 733 1.48 22.84 -37.54
C GLY A 733 2.77 23.56 -37.16
N ALA A 734 3.97 22.99 -37.38
CA ALA A 734 5.20 23.77 -37.27
C ALA A 734 5.35 24.65 -38.51
N SER A 735 5.79 25.89 -38.31
CA SER A 735 5.69 26.90 -39.36
C SER A 735 6.80 27.93 -39.34
N THR A 736 7.13 28.41 -40.54
CA THR A 736 8.04 29.52 -40.77
C THR A 736 7.25 30.71 -41.35
N VAL A 737 7.50 31.90 -40.82
CA VAL A 737 6.83 33.13 -41.25
C VAL A 737 7.81 34.02 -42.00
N GLN A 738 7.45 34.42 -43.21
CA GLN A 738 8.17 35.41 -44.01
C GLN A 738 7.36 36.69 -44.14
N ARG A 739 8.03 37.85 -44.03
CA ARG A 739 7.38 39.17 -44.07
C ARG A 739 7.73 39.89 -45.36
N LEU A 740 6.71 40.37 -46.05
CA LEU A 740 6.81 41.10 -47.31
C LEU A 740 6.23 42.51 -47.11
N GLU A 741 7.00 43.53 -47.46
CA GLU A 741 6.59 44.93 -47.30
C GLU A 741 5.95 45.44 -48.60
N VAL A 742 4.76 46.02 -48.49
CA VAL A 742 4.00 46.58 -49.62
C VAL A 742 3.58 48.01 -49.30
N GLN A 743 3.78 48.93 -50.24
CA GLN A 743 3.33 50.32 -50.11
C GLN A 743 2.06 50.57 -50.94
N VAL A 744 0.94 50.82 -50.27
CA VAL A 744 -0.33 51.16 -50.92
C VAL A 744 -0.60 52.65 -50.76
N LYS A 745 -0.84 53.35 -51.88
CA LYS A 745 -1.08 54.79 -51.97
C LYS A 745 -2.58 55.12 -52.13
N PRO A 746 -3.04 56.34 -51.74
CA PRO A 746 -4.42 56.76 -51.93
C PRO A 746 -4.82 56.81 -53.40
N ILE A 747 -6.11 56.63 -53.69
CA ILE A 747 -6.65 56.78 -55.05
C ILE A 747 -6.45 58.24 -55.51
N PRO A 748 -6.02 58.49 -56.76
CA PRO A 748 -5.97 59.84 -57.31
C PRO A 748 -7.33 60.56 -57.19
N GLN A 749 -7.34 61.84 -56.77
CA GLN A 749 -8.55 62.57 -56.38
C GLN A 749 -9.67 62.61 -57.44
N GLY A 750 -9.33 62.58 -58.73
CA GLY A 750 -10.33 62.63 -59.83
C GLY A 750 -11.19 61.38 -59.99
N ASP A 751 -10.76 60.24 -59.44
CA ASP A 751 -11.39 58.93 -59.69
C ASP A 751 -12.15 58.37 -58.47
N ILE A 752 -12.06 59.03 -57.31
CA ILE A 752 -12.49 58.44 -56.03
C ILE A 752 -13.98 58.10 -55.97
N PHE A 753 -14.86 59.01 -56.42
CA PHE A 753 -16.31 58.77 -56.41
C PHE A 753 -16.70 57.64 -57.36
N LYS A 754 -16.12 57.62 -58.56
CA LYS A 754 -16.39 56.59 -59.57
C LYS A 754 -15.92 55.21 -59.09
N VAL A 755 -14.75 55.14 -58.47
CA VAL A 755 -14.21 53.89 -57.92
C VAL A 755 -15.02 53.42 -56.72
N LEU A 756 -15.49 54.32 -55.85
CA LEU A 756 -16.35 53.97 -54.71
C LEU A 756 -17.73 53.48 -55.16
N GLU A 757 -18.30 54.09 -56.20
CA GLU A 757 -19.58 53.67 -56.79
C GLU A 757 -19.49 52.25 -57.37
N THR A 758 -18.46 51.96 -58.15
CA THR A 758 -18.25 50.61 -58.71
C THR A 758 -17.85 49.59 -57.66
N SER A 759 -17.19 50.01 -56.58
CA SER A 759 -16.68 49.10 -55.55
C SER A 759 -17.70 48.78 -54.46
N ALA A 760 -18.53 49.75 -54.03
CA ALA A 760 -19.34 49.61 -52.81
C ALA A 760 -20.80 50.05 -52.95
N THR A 761 -21.08 51.23 -53.55
CA THR A 761 -22.40 51.87 -53.42
C THR A 761 -23.34 51.67 -54.62
N GLY A 762 -22.85 51.19 -55.75
CA GLY A 762 -23.67 50.84 -56.92
C GLY A 762 -24.45 49.54 -56.72
N GLY A 763 -25.61 49.43 -57.39
CA GLY A 763 -26.49 48.24 -57.30
C GLY A 763 -25.81 46.94 -57.76
N ASP A 764 -24.87 47.03 -58.72
CA ASP A 764 -24.01 45.94 -59.19
C ASP A 764 -22.55 46.12 -58.72
N SER A 765 -22.35 46.67 -57.53
CA SER A 765 -20.99 46.89 -57.01
C SER A 765 -20.21 45.58 -56.86
N GLN A 766 -18.88 45.68 -56.98
CA GLN A 766 -18.00 44.52 -56.82
C GLN A 766 -18.16 43.85 -55.45
N LEU A 767 -18.36 44.64 -54.38
CA LEU A 767 -18.62 44.11 -53.03
C LEU A 767 -19.91 43.30 -52.98
N GLN A 768 -21.01 43.82 -53.53
CA GLN A 768 -22.28 43.09 -53.58
C GLN A 768 -22.17 41.79 -54.40
N GLY A 769 -21.40 41.82 -55.50
CA GLY A 769 -21.10 40.63 -56.30
C GLY A 769 -20.36 39.54 -55.50
N LEU A 770 -19.38 39.92 -54.68
CA LEU A 770 -18.65 38.99 -53.80
C LEU A 770 -19.54 38.42 -52.70
N VAL A 771 -20.39 39.25 -52.09
CA VAL A 771 -21.36 38.83 -51.07
C VAL A 771 -22.38 37.84 -51.67
N ASN A 772 -23.00 38.17 -52.80
CA ASN A 772 -23.97 37.30 -53.48
C ASN A 772 -23.34 36.00 -53.99
N GLY A 773 -22.05 36.04 -54.36
CA GLY A 773 -21.26 34.87 -54.76
C GLY A 773 -20.80 34.00 -53.59
N GLY A 774 -21.08 34.37 -52.34
CA GLY A 774 -20.65 33.64 -51.14
C GLY A 774 -19.15 33.73 -50.86
N ASN A 775 -18.42 34.65 -51.49
CA ASN A 775 -16.97 34.79 -51.34
C ASN A 775 -16.62 35.76 -50.20
N VAL A 776 -16.93 35.32 -48.97
CA VAL A 776 -16.89 36.15 -47.75
C VAL A 776 -15.50 36.73 -47.47
N ASP A 777 -14.44 35.93 -47.64
CA ASP A 777 -13.07 36.38 -47.38
C ASP A 777 -12.66 37.55 -48.28
N GLN A 778 -12.95 37.44 -49.58
CA GLN A 778 -12.69 38.51 -50.54
C GLN A 778 -13.59 39.73 -50.29
N ALA A 779 -14.86 39.51 -49.94
CA ALA A 779 -15.79 40.58 -49.60
C ALA A 779 -15.29 41.38 -48.38
N ALA A 780 -14.83 40.70 -47.32
CA ALA A 780 -14.31 41.33 -46.11
C ALA A 780 -13.02 42.13 -46.39
N GLN A 781 -12.08 41.57 -47.16
CA GLN A 781 -10.87 42.29 -47.58
C GLN A 781 -11.19 43.54 -48.41
N MET A 782 -12.12 43.40 -49.35
CA MET A 782 -12.56 44.51 -50.19
C MET A 782 -13.23 45.60 -49.36
N ALA A 783 -14.15 45.23 -48.48
CA ALA A 783 -14.81 46.14 -47.57
C ALA A 783 -13.84 46.90 -46.67
N TYR A 784 -12.87 46.21 -46.08
CA TYR A 784 -11.83 46.84 -45.27
C TYR A 784 -10.99 47.84 -46.10
N SER A 785 -10.61 47.45 -47.32
CA SER A 785 -9.89 48.33 -48.25
C SER A 785 -10.70 49.56 -48.63
N ILE A 786 -12.02 49.42 -48.86
CA ILE A 786 -12.93 50.54 -49.12
C ILE A 786 -12.99 51.46 -47.89
N LEU A 787 -13.17 50.91 -46.69
CA LEU A 787 -13.25 51.69 -45.45
C LEU A 787 -11.97 52.48 -45.18
N THR A 788 -10.79 51.89 -45.43
CA THR A 788 -9.51 52.63 -45.32
C THR A 788 -9.38 53.74 -46.36
N ALA A 789 -9.81 53.50 -47.60
CA ALA A 789 -9.82 54.53 -48.64
C ALA A 789 -10.76 55.69 -48.30
N VAL A 790 -11.98 55.39 -47.80
CA VAL A 790 -13.00 56.38 -47.41
C VAL A 790 -12.56 57.20 -46.19
N LYS A 791 -11.83 56.58 -45.25
CA LYS A 791 -11.30 57.27 -44.06
C LYS A 791 -10.41 58.45 -44.47
N ASP A 792 -9.48 58.22 -45.39
CA ASP A 792 -8.50 59.21 -45.88
C ASP A 792 -9.05 60.13 -47.00
N ALA A 793 -10.11 59.72 -47.68
CA ALA A 793 -10.71 60.47 -48.78
C ALA A 793 -11.12 61.90 -48.38
N ASP A 794 -10.88 62.88 -49.26
CA ASP A 794 -11.39 64.25 -49.12
C ASP A 794 -12.86 64.32 -49.58
N VAL A 795 -13.74 63.68 -48.81
CA VAL A 795 -15.17 63.53 -49.10
C VAL A 795 -15.98 64.01 -47.89
N ALA A 796 -17.17 64.56 -48.13
CA ALA A 796 -18.01 65.06 -47.04
C ALA A 796 -18.31 63.95 -46.02
N ASN A 797 -18.28 64.30 -44.73
CA ASN A 797 -18.47 63.33 -43.64
C ASN A 797 -19.80 62.55 -43.72
N LYS A 798 -20.84 63.14 -44.33
CA LYS A 798 -22.14 62.47 -44.54
C LYS A 798 -22.03 61.33 -45.56
N ASP A 799 -21.27 61.53 -46.63
CA ASP A 799 -21.07 60.51 -47.66
C ASP A 799 -20.14 59.41 -47.15
N LYS A 800 -19.10 59.77 -46.37
CA LYS A 800 -18.27 58.78 -45.65
C LYS A 800 -19.12 57.87 -44.77
N GLN A 801 -20.10 58.45 -44.07
CA GLN A 801 -21.02 57.71 -43.22
C GLN A 801 -21.99 56.83 -44.03
N ALA A 802 -22.55 57.33 -45.13
CA ALA A 802 -23.41 56.54 -46.01
C ALA A 802 -22.67 55.31 -46.56
N VAL A 803 -21.39 55.46 -46.96
CA VAL A 803 -20.58 54.32 -47.42
C VAL A 803 -20.37 53.30 -46.30
N LYS A 804 -20.09 53.73 -45.07
CA LYS A 804 -19.97 52.83 -43.91
C LYS A 804 -21.25 52.03 -43.67
N GLU A 805 -22.40 52.70 -43.70
CA GLU A 805 -23.70 52.07 -43.48
C GLU A 805 -24.04 51.07 -44.59
N ILE A 806 -23.78 51.40 -45.86
CA ILE A 806 -23.96 50.48 -46.99
C ILE A 806 -23.08 49.24 -46.86
N ILE A 807 -21.79 49.41 -46.51
CA ILE A 807 -20.86 48.29 -46.31
C ILE A 807 -21.35 47.36 -45.19
N LEU A 808 -21.78 47.93 -44.05
CA LEU A 808 -22.31 47.16 -42.93
C LEU A 808 -23.57 46.39 -43.31
N GLN A 809 -24.49 47.01 -44.06
CA GLN A 809 -25.72 46.39 -44.52
C GLN A 809 -25.45 45.24 -45.51
N GLN A 810 -24.49 45.40 -46.43
CA GLN A 810 -24.13 44.32 -47.36
C GLN A 810 -23.49 43.15 -46.62
N ILE A 811 -22.57 43.44 -45.69
CA ILE A 811 -21.80 42.42 -44.99
C ILE A 811 -22.58 41.71 -43.89
N SER A 812 -23.59 42.35 -43.29
CA SER A 812 -24.44 41.69 -42.29
C SER A 812 -25.23 40.50 -42.86
N THR A 813 -25.36 40.41 -44.19
CA THR A 813 -26.05 39.31 -44.88
C THR A 813 -25.20 38.06 -45.09
N VAL A 814 -23.89 38.10 -44.81
CA VAL A 814 -23.00 36.94 -45.03
C VAL A 814 -23.16 35.87 -43.95
N GLU A 815 -23.06 34.60 -44.35
CA GLU A 815 -22.98 33.48 -43.43
C GLU A 815 -21.52 33.23 -43.02
N VAL A 816 -21.29 33.09 -41.71
CA VAL A 816 -19.95 32.90 -41.14
C VAL A 816 -19.72 31.41 -40.88
N ASN A 817 -18.75 30.84 -41.58
CA ASN A 817 -18.49 29.40 -41.62
C ASN A 817 -17.05 29.01 -41.24
N SER A 818 -16.16 29.98 -40.99
CA SER A 818 -14.76 29.71 -40.60
C SER A 818 -14.24 30.71 -39.58
N MET A 819 -13.21 30.32 -38.79
CA MET A 819 -12.53 31.22 -37.85
C MET A 819 -11.88 32.41 -38.56
N GLN A 820 -11.38 32.19 -39.77
CA GLN A 820 -10.79 33.23 -40.61
C GLN A 820 -11.80 34.32 -40.96
N GLN A 821 -13.01 33.92 -41.36
CA GLN A 821 -14.10 34.85 -41.67
C GLN A 821 -14.48 35.68 -40.44
N VAL A 822 -14.54 35.07 -39.25
CA VAL A 822 -14.82 35.82 -38.02
C VAL A 822 -13.77 36.90 -37.78
N SER A 823 -12.48 36.56 -37.91
CA SER A 823 -11.38 37.51 -37.74
C SER A 823 -11.52 38.70 -38.71
N GLN A 824 -11.69 38.43 -40.01
CA GLN A 824 -11.76 39.48 -41.02
C GLN A 824 -12.99 40.38 -40.86
N LEU A 825 -14.17 39.77 -40.65
CA LEU A 825 -15.43 40.49 -40.48
C LEU A 825 -15.43 41.33 -39.20
N SER A 826 -14.81 40.85 -38.12
CA SER A 826 -14.60 41.64 -36.91
C SER A 826 -13.77 42.91 -37.19
N ALA A 827 -12.71 42.82 -37.99
CA ALA A 827 -11.89 43.96 -38.36
C ALA A 827 -12.68 44.99 -39.20
N VAL A 828 -13.55 44.51 -40.11
CA VAL A 828 -14.45 45.36 -40.88
C VAL A 828 -15.45 46.08 -39.97
N VAL A 829 -16.08 45.37 -39.04
CA VAL A 829 -17.02 45.96 -38.07
C VAL A 829 -16.34 47.01 -37.20
N VAL A 830 -15.15 46.72 -36.68
CA VAL A 830 -14.35 47.66 -35.87
C VAL A 830 -14.08 48.94 -36.66
N MET A 831 -13.63 48.83 -37.91
CA MET A 831 -13.30 50.00 -38.73
C MET A 831 -14.54 50.80 -39.17
N ALA A 832 -15.64 50.12 -39.51
CA ALA A 832 -16.89 50.78 -39.90
C ALA A 832 -17.50 51.55 -38.72
N THR A 833 -17.44 50.98 -37.52
CA THR A 833 -17.98 51.57 -36.28
C THR A 833 -17.06 52.58 -35.60
N GLU A 834 -15.83 52.78 -36.12
CA GLU A 834 -14.86 53.73 -35.60
C GLU A 834 -15.28 55.21 -35.89
N GLY A 835 -15.14 56.09 -34.90
CA GLY A 835 -15.30 57.54 -35.03
C GLY A 835 -16.41 58.15 -34.16
N GLU A 836 -16.42 59.48 -34.02
CA GLU A 836 -17.34 60.19 -33.11
C GLU A 836 -18.78 60.27 -33.62
N LYS A 837 -18.99 60.31 -34.95
CA LYS A 837 -20.34 60.40 -35.54
C LYS A 837 -21.10 59.09 -35.39
N ASP A 838 -22.41 59.20 -35.22
CA ASP A 838 -23.30 58.07 -34.99
C ASP A 838 -23.83 57.48 -36.30
N ILE A 839 -23.78 56.16 -36.43
CA ILE A 839 -24.44 55.41 -37.52
C ILE A 839 -25.95 55.26 -37.26
N ALA A 840 -26.72 55.11 -38.34
CA ALA A 840 -28.16 54.85 -38.29
C ALA A 840 -28.49 53.61 -37.44
N VAL A 841 -29.66 53.61 -36.78
CA VAL A 841 -30.05 52.51 -35.89
C VAL A 841 -30.20 51.18 -36.63
N SER A 842 -30.72 51.19 -37.86
CA SER A 842 -30.79 49.98 -38.71
C SER A 842 -29.40 49.37 -38.94
N ALA A 843 -28.39 50.19 -39.24
CA ALA A 843 -27.01 49.73 -39.39
C ALA A 843 -26.42 49.20 -38.08
N GLN A 844 -26.86 49.70 -36.92
CA GLN A 844 -26.48 49.11 -35.62
C GLN A 844 -27.13 47.74 -35.40
N GLU A 845 -28.38 47.54 -35.83
CA GLU A 845 -29.04 46.23 -35.78
C GLU A 845 -28.29 45.20 -36.64
N ASP A 846 -27.91 45.60 -37.85
CA ASP A 846 -27.09 44.80 -38.76
C ASP A 846 -25.75 44.39 -38.13
N VAL A 847 -25.05 45.35 -37.49
CA VAL A 847 -23.79 45.09 -36.79
C VAL A 847 -23.98 44.11 -35.62
N VAL A 848 -24.99 44.33 -34.76
CA VAL A 848 -25.23 43.46 -33.61
C VAL A 848 -25.66 42.06 -34.05
N GLY A 849 -26.43 41.94 -35.14
CA GLY A 849 -26.78 40.66 -35.76
C GLY A 849 -25.56 39.91 -36.28
N LEU A 850 -24.66 40.59 -37.00
CA LEU A 850 -23.42 39.99 -37.48
C LEU A 850 -22.49 39.58 -36.32
N LEU A 851 -22.35 40.41 -35.28
CA LEU A 851 -21.60 40.09 -34.06
C LEU A 851 -22.18 38.87 -33.34
N GLU A 852 -23.51 38.72 -33.30
CA GLU A 852 -24.17 37.53 -32.74
C GLU A 852 -23.85 36.29 -33.56
N ASN A 853 -24.01 36.31 -34.88
CA ASN A 853 -23.67 35.18 -35.77
C ASN A 853 -22.21 34.74 -35.58
N MET A 854 -21.28 35.70 -35.51
CA MET A 854 -19.86 35.42 -35.28
C MET A 854 -19.59 34.85 -33.88
N THR A 855 -20.28 35.36 -32.85
CA THR A 855 -20.15 34.85 -31.46
C THR A 855 -20.68 33.43 -31.37
N ASP A 856 -21.81 33.15 -32.00
CA ASP A 856 -22.44 31.83 -32.02
C ASP A 856 -21.57 30.83 -32.77
N PHE A 857 -20.98 31.23 -33.89
CA PHE A 857 -20.01 30.42 -34.60
C PHE A 857 -18.81 30.08 -33.70
N ILE A 858 -18.10 31.07 -33.14
CA ILE A 858 -16.93 30.80 -32.28
C ILE A 858 -17.30 29.92 -31.10
N THR A 859 -18.39 30.23 -30.39
CA THR A 859 -18.81 29.45 -29.22
C THR A 859 -19.24 28.03 -29.58
N SER A 860 -19.76 27.78 -30.79
CA SER A 860 -20.06 26.43 -31.28
C SER A 860 -18.82 25.61 -31.64
N GLN A 861 -17.73 26.27 -32.05
CA GLN A 861 -16.46 25.62 -32.40
C GLN A 861 -15.60 25.32 -31.18
N ILE A 862 -15.90 25.93 -30.02
CA ILE A 862 -15.22 25.65 -28.75
C ILE A 862 -15.68 24.28 -28.22
N SER A 863 -15.02 23.24 -28.71
CA SER A 863 -15.12 21.87 -28.18
C SER A 863 -13.87 21.54 -27.34
N ALA A 864 -13.85 20.38 -26.69
CA ALA A 864 -12.70 19.95 -25.86
C ALA A 864 -11.39 19.74 -26.66
N ASP A 865 -11.40 19.90 -27.98
CA ASP A 865 -10.30 19.55 -28.90
C ASP A 865 -9.92 20.70 -29.86
N VAL A 866 -10.11 21.96 -29.42
CA VAL A 866 -9.67 23.14 -30.20
C VAL A 866 -8.16 23.05 -30.46
N GLN A 867 -7.79 22.92 -31.74
CA GLN A 867 -6.39 22.76 -32.15
C GLN A 867 -5.53 24.01 -31.91
N ASP A 868 -6.12 25.21 -31.95
CA ASP A 868 -5.41 26.47 -31.79
C ASP A 868 -6.18 27.42 -30.85
N VAL A 869 -6.02 27.22 -29.54
CA VAL A 869 -6.68 28.04 -28.51
C VAL A 869 -6.24 29.49 -28.56
N ASP A 870 -4.97 29.74 -28.87
CA ASP A 870 -4.43 31.10 -28.88
C ASP A 870 -5.06 31.91 -30.02
N LEU A 871 -5.23 31.29 -31.20
CA LEU A 871 -6.02 31.87 -32.29
C LEU A 871 -7.46 32.22 -31.86
N VAL A 872 -8.15 31.31 -31.15
CA VAL A 872 -9.52 31.58 -30.68
C VAL A 872 -9.58 32.74 -29.69
N GLN A 873 -8.59 32.86 -28.79
CA GLN A 873 -8.49 33.99 -27.86
C GLN A 873 -8.27 35.31 -28.62
N ASP A 874 -7.37 35.32 -29.61
CA ASP A 874 -7.07 36.52 -30.41
C ASP A 874 -8.27 37.00 -31.23
N ILE A 875 -8.99 36.06 -31.87
CA ILE A 875 -10.23 36.39 -32.61
C ILE A 875 -11.32 36.87 -31.65
N GLY A 876 -11.44 36.24 -30.47
CA GLY A 876 -12.33 36.69 -29.41
C GLY A 876 -12.07 38.14 -28.97
N GLY A 877 -10.80 38.52 -28.83
CA GLY A 877 -10.41 39.91 -28.56
C GLY A 877 -10.84 40.89 -29.66
N SER A 878 -10.75 40.47 -30.92
CA SER A 878 -11.17 41.27 -32.08
C SER A 878 -12.70 41.46 -32.13
N LEU A 879 -13.47 40.41 -31.86
CA LEU A 879 -14.93 40.50 -31.70
C LEU A 879 -15.32 41.42 -30.54
N LEU A 880 -14.63 41.31 -29.41
CA LEU A 880 -14.87 42.16 -28.25
C LEU A 880 -14.66 43.64 -28.59
N HIS A 881 -13.69 43.97 -29.45
CA HIS A 881 -13.50 45.33 -29.95
C HIS A 881 -14.71 45.83 -30.75
N GLY A 882 -15.25 45.01 -31.66
CA GLY A 882 -16.47 45.33 -32.40
C GLY A 882 -17.68 45.53 -31.48
N MET A 883 -17.85 44.64 -30.49
CA MET A 883 -18.89 44.76 -29.46
C MET A 883 -18.72 46.01 -28.60
N SER A 884 -17.49 46.37 -28.25
CA SER A 884 -17.15 47.57 -27.48
C SER A 884 -17.62 48.84 -28.19
N ASN A 885 -17.32 48.98 -29.48
CA ASN A 885 -17.74 50.15 -30.27
C ASN A 885 -19.26 50.20 -30.38
N SER A 886 -19.90 49.07 -30.69
CA SER A 886 -21.37 48.98 -30.82
C SER A 886 -22.09 49.30 -29.50
N LEU A 887 -21.57 48.80 -28.37
CA LEU A 887 -22.10 49.10 -27.04
C LEU A 887 -21.98 50.58 -26.69
N SER A 888 -20.82 51.19 -26.92
CA SER A 888 -20.60 52.63 -26.66
C SER A 888 -21.62 53.49 -27.42
N LYS A 889 -21.85 53.20 -28.70
CA LYS A 889 -22.81 53.92 -29.55
C LYS A 889 -24.27 53.72 -29.13
N SER A 890 -24.69 52.48 -28.98
CA SER A 890 -26.06 52.15 -28.58
C SER A 890 -26.39 52.65 -27.17
N ALA A 891 -25.44 52.58 -26.23
CA ALA A 891 -25.61 53.17 -24.90
C ALA A 891 -25.75 54.70 -24.99
N LYS A 892 -24.88 55.42 -25.72
CA LYS A 892 -25.01 56.89 -25.86
C LYS A 892 -26.37 57.32 -26.40
N LYS A 893 -26.93 56.59 -27.36
CA LYS A 893 -28.27 56.86 -27.93
C LYS A 893 -29.44 56.43 -27.06
N ALA A 894 -29.26 55.45 -26.17
CA ALA A 894 -30.28 55.00 -25.23
C ALA A 894 -30.46 55.94 -24.02
N ASN A 895 -29.67 57.02 -23.95
CA ASN A 895 -29.59 57.91 -22.80
C ASN A 895 -30.92 58.66 -22.51
N VAL A 896 -31.37 58.62 -21.26
CA VAL A 896 -32.61 59.29 -20.79
C VAL A 896 -32.36 60.66 -20.16
N TYR A 897 -31.11 61.01 -19.85
CA TYR A 897 -30.75 62.19 -19.06
C TYR A 897 -29.92 63.25 -19.81
N THR A 898 -29.82 63.18 -21.14
CA THR A 898 -29.15 64.22 -21.94
C THR A 898 -29.77 65.60 -21.71
N GLU A 899 -28.93 66.59 -21.40
CA GLU A 899 -29.33 67.99 -21.36
C GLU A 899 -29.79 68.41 -22.75
N GLN A 900 -31.00 68.98 -22.83
CA GLN A 900 -31.46 69.68 -24.03
C GLN A 900 -30.43 70.76 -24.37
N THR A 901 -29.59 70.52 -25.38
CA THR A 901 -28.91 71.62 -26.07
C THR A 901 -30.00 72.41 -26.77
N VAL A 902 -30.45 73.47 -26.10
CA VAL A 902 -31.29 74.52 -26.69
C VAL A 902 -30.46 75.23 -27.75
N GLY A 903 -30.51 74.71 -28.97
CA GLY A 903 -29.85 75.24 -30.15
C GLY A 903 -30.60 74.80 -31.40
N LYS A 904 -31.34 75.74 -31.97
CA LYS A 904 -32.15 75.69 -33.20
C LYS A 904 -31.62 74.71 -34.27
N ASP A 905 -32.36 73.65 -34.58
CA ASP A 905 -33.20 73.53 -35.79
C ASP A 905 -33.81 72.12 -35.89
N LYS A 906 -35.09 72.09 -36.27
CA LYS A 906 -36.01 70.95 -36.49
C LYS A 906 -36.69 70.36 -35.25
N MET A 907 -38.01 70.58 -35.17
CA MET A 907 -38.94 69.72 -34.42
C MET A 907 -38.89 68.33 -35.07
N GLU A 908 -38.09 67.43 -34.50
CA GLU A 908 -38.26 65.99 -34.71
C GLU A 908 -39.46 65.51 -33.87
N ASP A 909 -40.22 64.58 -34.43
CA ASP A 909 -41.40 63.99 -33.83
C ASP A 909 -41.05 63.32 -32.48
N GLY A 910 -41.74 63.68 -31.40
CA GLY A 910 -41.41 63.19 -30.06
C GLY A 910 -41.54 61.66 -29.92
N ASP A 911 -42.37 61.05 -30.77
CA ASP A 911 -42.61 59.60 -30.79
C ASP A 911 -41.45 58.84 -31.49
N SER A 912 -40.80 59.45 -32.49
CA SER A 912 -39.67 58.83 -33.20
C SER A 912 -38.40 58.81 -32.36
N VAL A 913 -38.13 59.86 -31.58
CA VAL A 913 -36.98 59.95 -30.67
C VAL A 913 -37.08 58.93 -29.53
N GLU A 914 -38.28 58.74 -28.95
CA GLU A 914 -38.50 57.76 -27.90
C GLU A 914 -38.39 56.32 -28.44
N THR A 915 -38.90 56.07 -29.64
CA THR A 915 -38.74 54.78 -30.33
C THR A 915 -37.26 54.47 -30.58
N GLU A 916 -36.47 55.45 -31.01
CA GLU A 916 -35.03 55.29 -31.23
C GLU A 916 -34.30 54.93 -29.93
N LYS A 917 -34.65 55.57 -28.80
CA LYS A 917 -34.07 55.25 -27.47
C LYS A 917 -34.39 53.83 -27.02
N ILE A 918 -35.63 53.37 -27.19
CA ILE A 918 -36.06 52.00 -26.84
C ILE A 918 -35.29 50.98 -27.67
N GLN A 919 -35.12 51.22 -28.97
CA GLN A 919 -34.39 50.33 -29.86
C GLN A 919 -32.91 50.26 -29.50
N ASN A 920 -32.27 51.40 -29.23
CA ASN A 920 -30.88 51.45 -28.78
C ASN A 920 -30.67 50.78 -27.40
N LYS A 921 -31.62 50.92 -26.47
CA LYS A 921 -31.60 50.17 -25.20
C LYS A 921 -31.61 48.67 -25.43
N LYS A 922 -32.43 48.18 -26.37
CA LYS A 922 -32.47 46.75 -26.73
C LYS A 922 -31.13 46.29 -27.31
N LEU A 923 -30.53 47.09 -28.20
CA LEU A 923 -29.22 46.81 -28.80
C LEU A 923 -28.09 46.78 -27.78
N ALA A 924 -28.04 47.77 -26.87
CA ALA A 924 -27.03 47.81 -25.82
C ALA A 924 -27.15 46.59 -24.88
N LYS A 925 -28.37 46.23 -24.46
CA LYS A 925 -28.61 45.00 -23.67
C LYS A 925 -28.19 43.73 -24.39
N LYS A 926 -28.51 43.62 -25.69
CA LYS A 926 -28.10 42.47 -26.51
C LYS A 926 -26.58 42.40 -26.62
N THR A 927 -25.91 43.54 -26.82
CA THR A 927 -24.44 43.59 -26.89
C THR A 927 -23.78 43.21 -25.57
N LEU A 928 -24.30 43.66 -24.42
CA LEU A 928 -23.83 43.22 -23.10
C LEU A 928 -23.99 41.70 -22.91
N TYR A 929 -25.10 41.12 -23.37
CA TYR A 929 -25.29 39.68 -23.36
C TYR A 929 -24.27 38.96 -24.25
N LEU A 930 -23.96 39.47 -25.44
CA LEU A 930 -22.95 38.89 -26.33
C LEU A 930 -21.55 38.94 -25.72
N ILE A 931 -21.17 40.04 -25.05
CA ILE A 931 -19.90 40.15 -24.31
C ILE A 931 -19.82 39.06 -23.23
N ASN A 932 -20.91 38.83 -22.50
CA ASN A 932 -20.98 37.77 -21.50
C ASN A 932 -20.89 36.36 -22.11
N LYS A 933 -21.61 36.11 -23.22
CA LYS A 933 -21.61 34.83 -23.95
C LYS A 933 -20.23 34.52 -24.51
N LEU A 934 -19.59 35.49 -25.15
CA LEU A 934 -18.23 35.37 -25.67
C LEU A 934 -17.22 35.11 -24.55
N GLY A 935 -17.32 35.85 -23.43
CA GLY A 935 -16.48 35.65 -22.25
C GLY A 935 -16.56 34.22 -21.69
N SER A 936 -17.78 33.66 -21.54
CA SER A 936 -17.96 32.25 -21.14
C SER A 936 -17.34 31.27 -22.16
N GLY A 937 -17.48 31.52 -23.46
CA GLY A 937 -16.86 30.70 -24.49
C GLY A 937 -15.33 30.72 -24.43
N LEU A 938 -14.73 31.90 -24.30
CA LEU A 938 -13.29 32.06 -24.18
C LEU A 938 -12.74 31.48 -22.87
N LEU A 939 -13.49 31.51 -21.78
CA LEU A 939 -13.13 30.81 -20.55
C LEU A 939 -13.08 29.29 -20.76
N ALA A 940 -14.02 28.74 -21.54
CA ALA A 940 -14.09 27.30 -21.82
C ALA A 940 -12.83 26.74 -22.48
N THR A 941 -12.06 27.55 -23.21
CA THR A 941 -10.79 27.11 -23.83
C THR A 941 -9.61 27.07 -22.85
N LYS A 942 -9.72 27.67 -21.67
CA LYS A 942 -8.64 27.71 -20.66
C LYS A 942 -8.66 26.47 -19.77
N VAL A 943 -7.50 26.11 -19.23
CA VAL A 943 -7.39 25.06 -18.20
C VAL A 943 -7.30 25.67 -16.79
N PRO A 944 -7.78 24.98 -15.74
CA PRO A 944 -7.63 25.47 -14.36
C PRO A 944 -6.17 25.71 -14.00
N GLY A 945 -5.87 26.87 -13.43
CA GLY A 945 -4.50 27.26 -13.08
C GLY A 945 -3.76 28.05 -14.17
N GLU A 946 -4.39 28.28 -15.33
CA GLU A 946 -3.85 29.16 -16.37
C GLU A 946 -3.96 30.64 -15.92
N LYS A 947 -2.98 31.46 -16.28
CA LYS A 947 -2.95 32.90 -15.99
C LYS A 947 -4.14 33.61 -16.66
N PRO A 948 -4.69 34.68 -16.08
CA PRO A 948 -5.86 35.38 -16.63
C PRO A 948 -5.62 35.92 -18.04
N SER A 949 -6.60 35.78 -18.93
CA SER A 949 -6.63 36.48 -20.21
C SER A 949 -7.20 37.89 -19.99
N VAL A 950 -6.53 38.93 -20.51
CA VAL A 950 -6.98 40.32 -20.41
C VAL A 950 -7.11 40.91 -21.80
N PHE A 951 -8.33 41.30 -22.17
CA PHE A 951 -8.63 41.96 -23.42
C PHE A 951 -8.91 43.44 -23.16
N HIS A 952 -8.23 44.32 -23.90
CA HIS A 952 -8.37 45.77 -23.74
C HIS A 952 -8.86 46.40 -25.03
N THR A 953 -9.91 47.21 -24.95
CA THR A 953 -10.41 48.07 -26.04
C THR A 953 -10.34 49.52 -25.58
N HIS A 954 -10.73 50.48 -26.44
CA HIS A 954 -10.81 51.88 -26.03
C HIS A 954 -11.84 52.12 -24.92
N GLU A 955 -12.97 51.40 -24.95
CA GLU A 955 -14.15 51.71 -24.11
C GLU A 955 -14.34 50.74 -22.95
N LEU A 956 -13.78 49.53 -23.04
CA LEU A 956 -13.91 48.52 -22.00
C LEU A 956 -12.68 47.60 -21.93
N SER A 957 -12.59 46.85 -20.84
CA SER A 957 -11.67 45.74 -20.71
C SER A 957 -12.35 44.54 -20.09
N VAL A 958 -12.00 43.34 -20.56
CA VAL A 958 -12.52 42.08 -20.04
C VAL A 958 -11.36 41.23 -19.52
N THR A 959 -11.44 40.83 -18.26
CA THR A 959 -10.52 39.88 -17.63
C THR A 959 -11.23 38.55 -17.43
N LEU A 960 -10.64 37.48 -17.94
CA LEU A 960 -11.15 36.11 -17.86
C LEU A 960 -10.15 35.23 -17.11
N ASP A 961 -10.59 34.60 -16.02
CA ASP A 961 -9.75 33.78 -15.17
C ASP A 961 -10.44 32.46 -14.80
N ARG A 962 -9.71 31.35 -14.92
CA ARG A 962 -10.21 30.00 -14.61
C ARG A 962 -9.26 29.32 -13.63
N GLN A 963 -9.74 29.07 -12.42
CA GLN A 963 -8.91 28.54 -11.32
C GLN A 963 -9.58 27.37 -10.61
N THR A 964 -8.80 26.64 -9.81
CA THR A 964 -9.39 25.74 -8.82
C THR A 964 -10.09 26.56 -7.73
N PRO A 965 -11.12 26.02 -7.02
CA PRO A 965 -11.80 26.77 -5.96
C PRO A 965 -10.83 27.31 -4.90
N ALA A 966 -9.80 26.54 -4.55
CA ALA A 966 -8.79 26.94 -3.58
C ALA A 966 -7.96 28.15 -4.04
N LYS A 967 -7.61 28.21 -5.34
CA LYS A 967 -6.82 29.32 -5.91
C LYS A 967 -7.65 30.53 -6.32
N MET A 968 -8.95 30.34 -6.62
CA MET A 968 -9.84 31.47 -6.90
C MET A 968 -10.10 32.28 -5.64
N ALA A 969 -10.22 31.61 -4.50
CA ALA A 969 -10.48 32.28 -3.24
C ALA A 969 -9.25 33.06 -2.73
N GLY A 970 -9.48 34.23 -2.13
CA GLY A 970 -8.40 35.13 -1.73
C GLY A 970 -7.73 35.86 -2.90
N LYS A 971 -8.11 35.58 -4.15
CA LYS A 971 -7.50 36.17 -5.34
C LYS A 971 -8.02 37.58 -5.56
N THR A 972 -7.14 38.45 -6.07
CA THR A 972 -7.51 39.75 -6.63
C THR A 972 -7.54 39.67 -8.14
N ILE A 973 -8.68 40.01 -8.73
CA ILE A 973 -8.94 39.91 -10.17
C ILE A 973 -9.02 41.31 -10.75
N GLY A 974 -8.38 41.51 -11.91
CA GLY A 974 -8.40 42.77 -12.65
C GLY A 974 -7.05 43.05 -13.32
N GLY A 975 -7.07 43.29 -14.63
CA GLY A 975 -5.89 43.66 -15.43
C GLY A 975 -5.63 45.17 -15.54
N GLY A 976 -6.50 46.00 -14.94
CA GLY A 976 -6.48 47.46 -15.07
C GLY A 976 -6.36 48.20 -13.73
N LYS A 977 -6.92 49.41 -13.69
CA LYS A 977 -7.02 50.21 -12.45
C LYS A 977 -8.12 49.68 -11.53
N GLU A 978 -9.17 49.13 -12.11
CA GLU A 978 -10.26 48.47 -11.40
C GLU A 978 -9.86 47.06 -10.97
N LYS A 979 -10.23 46.67 -9.74
CA LYS A 979 -9.95 45.34 -9.20
C LYS A 979 -11.09 44.83 -8.32
N VAL A 980 -11.22 43.51 -8.23
CA VAL A 980 -12.13 42.80 -7.32
C VAL A 980 -11.31 41.84 -6.46
N ALA A 981 -11.30 42.00 -5.13
CA ALA A 981 -10.65 41.06 -4.23
C ALA A 981 -11.66 40.13 -3.56
N LEU A 982 -11.40 38.83 -3.65
CA LEU A 982 -12.27 37.78 -3.16
C LEU A 982 -11.88 37.34 -1.74
N PRO A 983 -12.84 36.99 -0.87
CA PRO A 983 -12.58 36.46 0.45
C PRO A 983 -12.01 35.03 0.41
N SER A 984 -11.65 34.49 1.59
CA SER A 984 -11.06 33.15 1.72
C SER A 984 -11.98 32.02 1.22
N ALA A 985 -11.41 30.85 0.87
CA ALA A 985 -12.16 29.73 0.28
C ALA A 985 -13.32 29.24 1.16
N LYS A 986 -13.08 29.21 2.48
CA LYS A 986 -14.07 28.81 3.48
C LYS A 986 -15.27 29.76 3.50
N THR A 987 -15.03 31.06 3.31
CA THR A 987 -16.08 32.08 3.29
C THR A 987 -16.79 32.10 1.93
N LEU A 988 -16.04 32.00 0.84
CA LEU A 988 -16.56 32.18 -0.53
C LEU A 988 -17.39 30.99 -1.02
N PHE A 989 -16.93 29.76 -0.78
CA PHE A 989 -17.55 28.54 -1.34
C PHE A 989 -18.15 27.60 -0.29
N GLY A 990 -17.88 27.83 1.00
CA GLY A 990 -18.43 27.01 2.09
C GLY A 990 -18.16 25.50 1.91
N PRO A 991 -19.11 24.61 2.26
CA PRO A 991 -18.98 23.17 2.05
C PRO A 991 -19.11 22.75 0.57
N ASP A 992 -19.70 23.59 -0.29
CA ASP A 992 -19.92 23.30 -1.71
C ASP A 992 -18.63 23.38 -2.55
N ALA A 993 -17.55 23.93 -1.98
CA ALA A 993 -16.22 23.97 -2.59
C ALA A 993 -15.74 22.60 -3.08
N ALA A 994 -16.11 21.52 -2.38
CA ALA A 994 -15.71 20.15 -2.72
C ALA A 994 -16.36 19.62 -4.02
N ASN A 995 -17.46 20.23 -4.46
CA ASN A 995 -18.22 19.80 -5.64
C ASN A 995 -17.81 20.55 -6.92
N LEU A 996 -16.98 21.59 -6.81
CA LEU A 996 -16.57 22.44 -7.94
C LEU A 996 -15.24 21.95 -8.51
N LYS A 997 -15.23 21.60 -9.81
CA LYS A 997 -13.99 21.22 -10.52
C LYS A 997 -13.10 22.44 -10.76
N SER A 998 -13.72 23.53 -11.21
CA SER A 998 -13.09 24.83 -11.39
C SER A 998 -14.11 25.94 -11.19
N VAL A 999 -13.60 27.15 -11.00
CA VAL A 999 -14.37 28.37 -10.90
C VAL A 999 -13.88 29.31 -11.98
N ASP A 1000 -14.82 29.85 -12.72
CA ASP A 1000 -14.60 30.83 -13.77
C ASP A 1000 -14.96 32.21 -13.24
N ALA A 1001 -14.11 33.18 -13.49
CA ALA A 1001 -14.33 34.57 -13.15
C ALA A 1001 -14.26 35.42 -14.41
N GLN A 1002 -15.29 36.25 -14.60
CA GLN A 1002 -15.33 37.25 -15.67
C GLN A 1002 -15.55 38.62 -15.04
N MET A 1003 -14.62 39.52 -15.30
CA MET A 1003 -14.69 40.92 -14.91
C MET A 1003 -14.69 41.79 -16.16
N THR A 1004 -15.71 42.63 -16.33
CA THR A 1004 -15.79 43.64 -17.38
C THR A 1004 -15.71 45.02 -16.76
N SER A 1005 -14.71 45.82 -17.12
CA SER A 1005 -14.57 47.22 -16.70
C SER A 1005 -14.92 48.13 -17.87
N PHE A 1006 -15.88 49.03 -17.69
CA PHE A 1006 -16.33 50.00 -18.68
C PHE A 1006 -15.82 51.39 -18.31
N ASN A 1007 -15.22 52.09 -19.27
CA ASN A 1007 -14.70 53.44 -19.07
C ASN A 1007 -15.83 54.48 -18.91
N GLU A 1008 -16.95 54.27 -19.62
CA GLU A 1008 -18.19 55.03 -19.50
C GLU A 1008 -19.32 54.12 -19.03
N ASN A 1009 -20.38 54.69 -18.44
CA ASN A 1009 -21.52 53.90 -17.95
C ASN A 1009 -22.32 53.30 -19.12
N PRO A 1010 -22.40 51.95 -19.26
CA PRO A 1010 -23.13 51.33 -20.37
C PRO A 1010 -24.65 51.29 -20.14
N PHE A 1011 -25.15 51.65 -18.95
CA PHE A 1011 -26.56 51.59 -18.54
C PHE A 1011 -27.26 52.95 -18.59
N THR A 1012 -26.96 53.76 -19.60
CA THR A 1012 -27.44 55.15 -19.77
C THR A 1012 -28.98 55.30 -19.81
N TRP A 1013 -29.70 54.21 -20.09
CA TRP A 1013 -31.17 54.19 -20.12
C TRP A 1013 -31.81 54.08 -18.72
N ASP A 1014 -31.02 53.93 -17.66
CA ASP A 1014 -31.50 53.86 -16.28
C ASP A 1014 -31.36 55.24 -15.61
N ASP A 1015 -32.37 55.67 -14.87
CA ASP A 1015 -32.36 56.98 -14.21
C ASP A 1015 -31.20 57.15 -13.23
N SER A 1016 -30.72 56.05 -12.64
CA SER A 1016 -29.58 56.05 -11.71
C SER A 1016 -28.26 56.42 -12.40
N ALA A 1017 -28.16 56.25 -13.73
CA ALA A 1017 -26.94 56.50 -14.49
C ALA A 1017 -26.50 57.97 -14.47
N LYS A 1018 -27.43 58.91 -14.26
CA LYS A 1018 -27.16 60.36 -14.21
C LYS A 1018 -26.11 60.77 -13.17
N GLY A 1019 -26.00 60.01 -12.08
CA GLY A 1019 -25.06 60.27 -10.98
C GLY A 1019 -23.70 59.57 -11.11
N ILE A 1020 -23.56 58.63 -12.06
CA ILE A 1020 -22.39 57.75 -12.17
C ILE A 1020 -21.41 58.34 -13.17
N LYS A 1021 -20.31 58.89 -12.65
CA LYS A 1021 -19.22 59.50 -13.46
C LYS A 1021 -17.90 58.73 -13.40
N SER A 1022 -17.84 57.65 -12.61
CA SER A 1022 -16.71 56.73 -12.56
C SER A 1022 -16.75 55.72 -13.69
N SER A 1023 -15.71 54.90 -13.80
CA SER A 1023 -15.83 53.61 -14.48
C SER A 1023 -16.88 52.72 -13.80
N VAL A 1024 -17.45 51.80 -14.58
CA VAL A 1024 -18.44 50.81 -14.11
C VAL A 1024 -17.81 49.43 -14.23
N VAL A 1025 -17.97 48.59 -13.21
CA VAL A 1025 -17.44 47.22 -13.19
C VAL A 1025 -18.60 46.23 -13.10
N ASP A 1026 -18.60 45.25 -13.99
CA ASP A 1026 -19.43 44.05 -13.91
C ASP A 1026 -18.54 42.85 -13.56
N PHE A 1027 -18.95 42.06 -12.57
CA PHE A 1027 -18.17 40.91 -12.08
C PHE A 1027 -19.08 39.72 -11.84
N SER A 1028 -18.69 38.56 -12.37
CA SER A 1028 -19.42 37.31 -12.21
C SER A 1028 -18.48 36.15 -11.92
N LEU A 1029 -18.93 35.26 -11.03
CA LEU A 1029 -18.36 33.94 -10.81
C LEU A 1029 -19.29 32.89 -11.42
N LYS A 1030 -18.70 31.90 -12.09
CA LYS A 1030 -19.40 30.86 -12.84
C LYS A 1030 -18.79 29.48 -12.56
N LYS A 1031 -19.58 28.43 -12.78
CA LYS A 1031 -19.09 27.05 -12.84
C LYS A 1031 -18.37 26.79 -14.16
N ASP A 1032 -17.78 25.61 -14.29
CA ASP A 1032 -17.07 25.16 -15.50
C ASP A 1032 -17.95 25.02 -16.75
N ASP A 1033 -19.27 24.87 -16.56
CA ASP A 1033 -20.28 24.88 -17.63
C ASP A 1033 -20.77 26.29 -18.00
N GLY A 1034 -20.22 27.34 -17.37
CA GLY A 1034 -20.59 28.74 -17.60
C GLY A 1034 -21.84 29.20 -16.84
N THR A 1035 -22.48 28.36 -16.03
CA THR A 1035 -23.62 28.76 -15.19
C THR A 1035 -23.18 29.66 -14.05
N PRO A 1036 -23.92 30.74 -13.72
CA PRO A 1036 -23.57 31.61 -12.59
C PRO A 1036 -23.52 30.87 -11.25
N LEU A 1037 -22.55 31.22 -10.42
CA LEU A 1037 -22.47 30.78 -9.03
C LEU A 1037 -23.22 31.77 -8.14
N GLU A 1038 -24.31 31.32 -7.53
CA GLU A 1038 -25.07 32.10 -6.56
C GLU A 1038 -24.32 32.16 -5.23
N ILE A 1039 -23.81 33.34 -4.87
CA ILE A 1039 -23.05 33.58 -3.64
C ILE A 1039 -23.79 34.62 -2.81
N SER A 1040 -24.16 34.25 -1.58
CA SER A 1040 -24.89 35.12 -0.66
C SER A 1040 -24.50 34.87 0.80
N GLY A 1041 -24.76 35.84 1.69
CA GLY A 1041 -24.55 35.69 3.13
C GLY A 1041 -23.08 35.59 3.57
N LEU A 1042 -22.15 36.17 2.81
CA LEU A 1042 -20.72 36.14 3.12
C LEU A 1042 -20.41 36.83 4.45
N LYS A 1043 -19.52 36.23 5.26
CA LYS A 1043 -19.02 36.83 6.52
C LYS A 1043 -17.98 37.91 6.28
N ASP A 1044 -17.13 37.71 5.29
CA ASP A 1044 -16.11 38.65 4.84
C ASP A 1044 -16.58 39.25 3.50
N PRO A 1045 -16.42 40.57 3.28
CA PRO A 1045 -16.90 41.22 2.07
C PRO A 1045 -16.08 40.84 0.84
N VAL A 1046 -16.68 40.98 -0.34
CA VAL A 1046 -15.95 41.14 -1.60
C VAL A 1046 -15.55 42.60 -1.72
N GLU A 1047 -14.27 42.89 -1.92
CA GLU A 1047 -13.76 44.26 -1.98
C GLU A 1047 -13.68 44.72 -3.45
N LEU A 1048 -14.19 45.92 -3.73
CA LEU A 1048 -14.18 46.54 -5.05
C LEU A 1048 -13.27 47.77 -5.04
N PHE A 1049 -12.33 47.81 -5.96
CA PHE A 1049 -11.43 48.95 -6.16
C PHE A 1049 -11.79 49.63 -7.47
N ILE A 1050 -12.38 50.83 -7.41
CA ILE A 1050 -12.74 51.63 -8.58
C ILE A 1050 -12.04 52.98 -8.45
N PRO A 1051 -11.17 53.37 -9.41
CA PRO A 1051 -10.45 54.63 -9.36
C PRO A 1051 -11.43 55.80 -9.53
N VAL A 1052 -11.35 56.80 -8.65
CA VAL A 1052 -12.13 58.03 -8.79
C VAL A 1052 -11.36 59.00 -9.70
N SER A 1053 -11.88 59.26 -10.90
CA SER A 1053 -11.37 60.32 -11.77
C SER A 1053 -11.78 61.69 -11.21
N ARG A 1054 -10.84 62.36 -10.52
CA ARG A 1054 -11.06 63.70 -9.96
C ARG A 1054 -10.91 64.73 -11.09
N GLN A 1055 -12.01 65.28 -11.60
CA GLN A 1055 -11.93 66.56 -12.30
C GLN A 1055 -11.77 67.66 -11.25
N GLU A 1056 -10.58 68.25 -11.14
CA GLU A 1056 -10.43 69.51 -10.40
C GLU A 1056 -11.40 70.52 -11.03
N GLN A 1057 -12.46 70.89 -10.31
CA GLN A 1057 -13.18 72.10 -10.66
C GLN A 1057 -12.21 73.26 -10.45
N LYS A 1058 -11.61 73.74 -11.56
CA LYS A 1058 -11.00 75.07 -11.61
C LYS A 1058 -12.09 76.09 -11.31
N THR A 1059 -12.34 76.33 -10.04
CA THR A 1059 -13.06 77.51 -9.59
C THR A 1059 -12.18 78.69 -9.97
N GLY A 1060 -12.51 79.36 -11.07
CA GLY A 1060 -11.67 80.39 -11.66
C GLY A 1060 -11.11 81.37 -10.60
N ASN A 1061 -9.79 81.57 -10.60
CA ASN A 1061 -9.02 82.55 -9.80
C ASN A 1061 -9.41 82.77 -8.32
N LYS A 1062 -10.10 81.82 -7.66
CA LYS A 1062 -10.53 81.96 -6.25
C LYS A 1062 -9.74 81.08 -5.26
N SER A 1063 -8.65 80.45 -5.69
CA SER A 1063 -7.93 79.43 -4.91
C SER A 1063 -6.99 79.95 -3.81
N ASP A 1064 -6.95 81.25 -3.50
CA ASP A 1064 -6.09 81.83 -2.44
C ASP A 1064 -6.85 82.53 -1.30
N GLU A 1065 -8.16 82.29 -1.12
CA GLU A 1065 -8.89 82.83 0.04
C GLU A 1065 -8.47 82.13 1.34
N LYS A 1066 -7.51 82.71 2.07
CA LYS A 1066 -7.13 82.29 3.41
C LYS A 1066 -8.22 82.65 4.42
N TYR A 1067 -8.79 81.65 5.09
CA TYR A 1067 -9.82 81.87 6.10
C TYR A 1067 -9.24 81.82 7.52
N PHE A 1068 -9.55 82.84 8.33
CA PHE A 1068 -9.12 82.91 9.73
C PHE A 1068 -10.09 82.19 10.66
N ALA A 1069 -9.59 81.20 11.41
CA ALA A 1069 -10.28 80.60 12.55
C ALA A 1069 -9.77 81.23 13.86
N LYS A 1070 -10.68 81.66 14.75
CA LYS A 1070 -10.31 82.27 16.04
C LYS A 1070 -10.06 81.18 17.09
N PRO A 1071 -9.06 81.33 17.99
CA PRO A 1071 -8.90 80.46 19.15
C PRO A 1071 -10.19 80.43 19.99
N SER A 1072 -10.68 79.24 20.31
CA SER A 1072 -11.87 79.06 21.15
C SER A 1072 -11.48 78.92 22.61
N ASP A 1073 -12.14 79.64 23.51
CA ASP A 1073 -12.01 79.52 24.98
C ASP A 1073 -12.94 78.45 25.58
N GLY A 1074 -13.68 77.74 24.72
CA GLY A 1074 -14.68 76.75 25.12
C GLY A 1074 -16.11 77.13 24.77
N SER A 1075 -16.37 78.31 24.17
CA SER A 1075 -17.71 78.62 23.66
C SER A 1075 -17.72 79.44 22.35
N SER A 1076 -18.39 78.90 21.32
CA SER A 1076 -19.03 79.61 20.19
C SER A 1076 -18.20 80.17 19.01
N ASN A 1077 -16.87 80.16 18.99
CA ASN A 1077 -16.10 80.68 17.83
C ASN A 1077 -15.91 79.65 16.70
N LEU A 1078 -16.98 79.33 15.96
CA LEU A 1078 -16.90 78.48 14.75
C LEU A 1078 -16.86 79.33 13.47
N ARG A 1079 -15.97 78.95 12.55
CA ARG A 1079 -15.99 79.43 11.18
C ARG A 1079 -16.90 78.54 10.35
N TYR A 1080 -17.93 79.13 9.74
CA TYR A 1080 -18.91 78.36 8.97
C TYR A 1080 -18.64 78.36 7.47
N HIS A 1081 -18.73 77.18 6.87
CA HIS A 1081 -18.74 76.94 5.43
C HIS A 1081 -20.03 76.20 5.05
N ARG A 1082 -20.42 76.26 3.78
CA ARG A 1082 -21.60 75.60 3.25
C ARG A 1082 -21.21 74.72 2.08
N ILE A 1083 -21.68 73.48 2.10
CA ILE A 1083 -21.57 72.53 0.97
C ILE A 1083 -22.96 71.94 0.70
N ASP A 1084 -23.17 71.42 -0.50
CA ASP A 1084 -24.41 70.74 -0.87
C ASP A 1084 -24.09 69.28 -1.21
N ILE A 1085 -24.84 68.33 -0.63
CA ILE A 1085 -24.79 66.91 -0.98
C ILE A 1085 -25.95 66.64 -1.95
N PRO A 1086 -25.70 66.48 -3.26
CA PRO A 1086 -26.76 66.58 -4.27
C PRO A 1086 -27.71 65.38 -4.30
N SER A 1087 -27.26 64.19 -3.90
CA SER A 1087 -28.09 62.98 -3.82
C SER A 1087 -27.60 62.05 -2.72
N THR A 1088 -28.39 61.02 -2.40
CA THR A 1088 -28.01 60.00 -1.40
C THR A 1088 -26.80 59.18 -1.83
N ASN A 1089 -26.55 59.10 -3.15
CA ASN A 1089 -25.47 58.32 -3.74
C ASN A 1089 -24.21 59.17 -3.99
N SER A 1090 -24.16 60.39 -3.45
CA SER A 1090 -23.05 61.32 -3.63
C SER A 1090 -22.17 61.41 -2.40
N ILE A 1091 -20.86 61.42 -2.61
CA ILE A 1091 -19.87 61.72 -1.58
C ILE A 1091 -19.21 63.05 -1.94
N VAL A 1092 -19.15 63.97 -0.99
CA VAL A 1092 -18.47 65.26 -1.12
C VAL A 1092 -17.16 65.18 -0.36
N PHE A 1093 -16.08 65.54 -1.03
CA PHE A 1093 -14.76 65.68 -0.43
C PHE A 1093 -14.44 67.18 -0.27
N PHE A 1094 -13.92 67.57 0.89
CA PHE A 1094 -13.39 68.91 1.10
C PHE A 1094 -12.12 68.85 1.94
N GLU A 1095 -11.15 69.69 1.60
CA GLU A 1095 -9.85 69.73 2.25
C GLU A 1095 -9.71 70.96 3.16
N ILE A 1096 -9.14 70.78 4.34
CA ILE A 1096 -8.84 71.86 5.28
C ILE A 1096 -7.36 71.80 5.61
N GLN A 1097 -6.58 72.71 5.01
CA GLN A 1097 -5.14 72.76 5.22
C GLN A 1097 -4.74 73.88 6.21
N PRO A 1098 -4.29 73.55 7.43
CA PRO A 1098 -3.77 74.52 8.40
C PRO A 1098 -2.40 75.05 7.97
N GLU A 1099 -2.21 76.38 7.98
CA GLU A 1099 -0.92 77.00 7.60
C GLU A 1099 0.26 76.64 8.51
N ARG A 1100 -0.01 76.26 9.77
CA ARG A 1100 1.01 76.01 10.80
C ARG A 1100 0.92 74.60 11.43
N GLY A 1101 0.27 73.65 10.76
CA GLY A 1101 0.11 72.27 11.27
C GLY A 1101 -0.81 72.15 12.49
N GLU A 1102 -1.64 73.17 12.72
CA GLU A 1102 -2.61 73.22 13.83
C GLU A 1102 -3.76 72.23 13.65
N VAL A 1103 -4.35 71.77 14.74
CA VAL A 1103 -5.49 70.84 14.72
C VAL A 1103 -6.81 71.61 14.84
N PHE A 1104 -7.70 71.40 13.89
CA PHE A 1104 -9.07 71.92 13.89
C PHE A 1104 -10.07 70.84 14.27
N GLU A 1105 -11.06 71.19 15.07
CA GLU A 1105 -12.30 70.41 15.21
C GLU A 1105 -13.31 70.89 14.17
N VAL A 1106 -13.87 69.94 13.42
CA VAL A 1106 -14.80 70.18 12.33
C VAL A 1106 -16.13 69.55 12.70
N PHE A 1107 -17.19 70.35 12.72
CA PHE A 1107 -18.55 69.93 13.01
C PHE A 1107 -19.40 70.09 11.75
N VAL A 1108 -20.34 69.18 11.51
CA VAL A 1108 -21.22 69.23 10.34
C VAL A 1108 -22.66 68.96 10.75
N SER A 1109 -23.58 69.74 10.19
CA SER A 1109 -25.03 69.53 10.32
C SER A 1109 -25.73 69.85 9.00
N ALA A 1110 -26.73 69.05 8.66
CA ALA A 1110 -27.66 69.29 7.56
C ALA A 1110 -28.62 70.42 7.91
N GLN A 1111 -28.88 71.31 6.96
CA GLN A 1111 -29.88 72.40 6.98
C GLN A 1111 -29.68 73.49 8.05
N LYS A 1112 -28.93 73.23 9.12
CA LYS A 1112 -28.62 74.18 10.21
C LYS A 1112 -27.12 74.26 10.47
N LYS A 1113 -26.66 75.42 10.95
CA LYS A 1113 -25.26 75.60 11.37
C LYS A 1113 -24.96 74.79 12.63
N PRO A 1114 -23.88 73.99 12.67
CA PRO A 1114 -23.54 73.18 13.85
C PRO A 1114 -22.99 74.05 14.99
N THR A 1115 -23.06 73.52 16.21
CA THR A 1115 -22.40 74.07 17.40
C THR A 1115 -21.58 72.96 18.07
N PRO A 1116 -20.66 73.27 19.02
CA PRO A 1116 -19.87 72.25 19.70
C PRO A 1116 -20.72 71.25 20.52
N THR A 1117 -21.97 71.60 20.82
CA THR A 1117 -22.92 70.77 21.60
C THR A 1117 -24.09 70.24 20.76
N ASP A 1118 -24.29 70.71 19.52
CA ASP A 1118 -25.38 70.30 18.62
C ASP A 1118 -24.83 70.21 17.18
N TYR A 1119 -24.46 68.99 16.80
CA TYR A 1119 -23.89 68.63 15.51
C TYR A 1119 -24.36 67.23 15.12
N GLN A 1120 -24.31 66.91 13.83
CA GLN A 1120 -24.59 65.54 13.34
C GLN A 1120 -23.29 64.75 13.13
N PHE A 1121 -22.22 65.41 12.70
CA PHE A 1121 -20.91 64.79 12.51
C PHE A 1121 -19.80 65.67 13.08
N LYS A 1122 -18.78 65.04 13.68
CA LYS A 1122 -17.61 65.72 14.23
C LYS A 1122 -16.35 64.94 13.83
N THR A 1123 -15.33 65.65 13.36
CA THR A 1123 -14.00 65.10 13.08
C THR A 1123 -12.89 66.10 13.44
N ARG A 1124 -11.63 65.68 13.32
CA ARG A 1124 -10.45 66.52 13.49
C ARG A 1124 -9.60 66.50 12.23
N VAL A 1125 -8.99 67.64 11.92
CA VAL A 1125 -8.08 67.79 10.78
C VAL A 1125 -6.81 68.52 11.25
N PRO A 1126 -5.61 68.03 10.98
CA PRO A 1126 -5.30 66.86 10.15
C PRO A 1126 -5.49 65.53 10.90
N ASP A 1127 -5.98 64.49 10.22
CA ASP A 1127 -6.08 63.13 10.74
C ASP A 1127 -4.99 62.23 10.14
N PHE A 1128 -3.92 62.01 10.90
CA PHE A 1128 -2.81 61.14 10.51
C PHE A 1128 -3.03 59.66 10.86
N SER A 1129 -4.24 59.25 11.24
CA SER A 1129 -4.57 57.86 11.61
C SER A 1129 -4.23 56.83 10.51
N SER A 1130 -4.25 57.27 9.24
CA SER A 1130 -3.95 56.44 8.07
C SER A 1130 -2.45 56.35 7.72
N CYS A 1131 -1.59 57.04 8.48
CA CYS A 1131 -0.16 57.13 8.20
C CYS A 1131 0.64 56.08 8.97
N THR A 1132 1.56 55.41 8.27
CA THR A 1132 2.33 54.28 8.82
C THR A 1132 3.73 54.66 9.29
N ALA A 1133 4.23 55.84 8.92
CA ALA A 1133 5.58 56.28 9.26
C ALA A 1133 5.63 57.73 9.75
N TYR A 1134 6.50 58.01 10.73
CA TYR A 1134 6.73 59.35 11.28
C TYR A 1134 8.23 59.65 11.33
N SER A 1135 8.61 60.82 10.81
CA SER A 1135 9.99 61.33 10.88
C SER A 1135 10.01 62.71 11.53
N LYS A 1136 11.03 62.97 12.35
CA LYS A 1136 11.22 64.29 12.98
C LYS A 1136 11.51 65.41 11.97
N SER A 1137 12.01 65.11 10.77
CA SER A 1137 12.34 66.12 9.75
C SER A 1137 11.22 66.36 8.74
N THR A 1138 10.40 65.34 8.44
CA THR A 1138 9.37 65.39 7.39
C THR A 1138 7.94 65.18 7.89
N GLY A 1139 7.75 64.89 9.18
CA GLY A 1139 6.44 64.61 9.77
C GLY A 1139 5.91 63.22 9.43
N TYR A 1140 4.60 63.04 9.54
CA TYR A 1140 3.91 61.80 9.13
C TYR A 1140 3.95 61.63 7.61
N HIS A 1141 4.30 60.43 7.15
CA HIS A 1141 4.41 60.07 5.74
C HIS A 1141 3.92 58.62 5.53
N ASN A 1142 3.70 58.24 4.27
CA ASN A 1142 3.12 56.95 3.88
C ASN A 1142 1.70 56.74 4.43
N CYS A 1143 0.81 57.69 4.10
CA CYS A 1143 -0.60 57.69 4.48
C CYS A 1143 -1.46 57.09 3.37
N SER A 1144 -2.38 56.18 3.72
CA SER A 1144 -3.34 55.63 2.75
C SER A 1144 -4.46 56.61 2.37
N ASN A 1145 -4.76 57.58 3.25
CA ASN A 1145 -5.71 58.66 3.00
C ASN A 1145 -5.01 60.03 3.14
N ASN A 1146 -5.52 61.08 2.47
CA ASN A 1146 -5.03 62.44 2.68
C ASN A 1146 -5.44 62.94 4.09
N PRO A 1147 -4.49 63.25 4.99
CA PRO A 1147 -4.80 63.67 6.37
C PRO A 1147 -5.61 64.97 6.46
N TYR A 1148 -5.65 65.77 5.40
CA TYR A 1148 -6.36 67.06 5.38
C TYR A 1148 -7.76 66.99 4.76
N GLU A 1149 -8.12 65.85 4.16
CA GLU A 1149 -9.36 65.65 3.41
C GLU A 1149 -10.44 65.04 4.32
N ILE A 1150 -11.65 65.58 4.24
CA ILE A 1150 -12.84 64.99 4.87
C ILE A 1150 -13.79 64.55 3.77
N SER A 1151 -14.24 63.29 3.83
CA SER A 1151 -15.32 62.76 3.02
C SER A 1151 -16.65 62.82 3.78
N LEU A 1152 -17.70 63.32 3.15
CA LEU A 1152 -19.03 63.42 3.73
C LEU A 1152 -20.09 62.91 2.75
N SER A 1153 -20.94 61.98 3.21
CA SER A 1153 -22.12 61.50 2.49
C SER A 1153 -23.40 61.84 3.26
N SER A 1154 -24.56 61.67 2.62
CA SER A 1154 -25.85 61.85 3.29
C SER A 1154 -26.10 60.86 4.42
N ASP A 1155 -25.44 59.70 4.42
CA ASP A 1155 -25.62 58.68 5.47
C ASP A 1155 -25.04 59.15 6.81
N VAL A 1156 -24.00 59.96 6.74
CA VAL A 1156 -23.33 60.55 7.92
C VAL A 1156 -24.23 61.57 8.62
N THR A 1157 -25.06 62.29 7.87
CA THR A 1157 -25.90 63.41 8.37
C THR A 1157 -27.40 63.09 8.34
N GLY A 1158 -27.78 61.96 7.73
CA GLY A 1158 -29.15 61.51 7.52
C GLY A 1158 -29.97 62.30 6.49
N LYS A 1159 -29.36 63.25 5.74
CA LYS A 1159 -30.08 64.11 4.79
C LYS A 1159 -29.24 64.46 3.55
N THR A 1160 -29.92 64.73 2.44
CA THR A 1160 -29.35 65.36 1.24
C THR A 1160 -29.61 66.87 1.23
N GLY A 1161 -28.97 67.59 0.31
CA GLY A 1161 -29.06 69.04 0.16
C GLY A 1161 -28.01 69.79 0.98
N THR A 1162 -28.38 70.96 1.49
CA THR A 1162 -27.44 71.89 2.13
C THR A 1162 -26.93 71.41 3.49
N HIS A 1163 -25.62 71.41 3.65
CA HIS A 1163 -24.89 71.12 4.88
C HIS A 1163 -24.01 72.30 5.27
N TYR A 1164 -23.94 72.56 6.58
CA TYR A 1164 -23.06 73.57 7.15
C TYR A 1164 -21.92 72.89 7.90
N ILE A 1165 -20.70 73.34 7.61
CA ILE A 1165 -19.47 72.91 8.26
C ILE A 1165 -19.05 74.02 9.22
N GLY A 1166 -18.87 73.72 10.49
CA GLY A 1166 -18.30 74.62 11.49
C GLY A 1166 -16.89 74.18 11.85
N ILE A 1167 -15.90 75.03 11.66
CA ILE A 1167 -14.48 74.76 11.94
C ILE A 1167 -14.08 75.55 13.19
N MET A 1168 -13.48 74.88 14.16
CA MET A 1168 -13.05 75.44 15.43
C MET A 1168 -11.58 75.11 15.70
N PHE A 1169 -10.79 76.09 16.12
CA PHE A 1169 -9.43 75.85 16.58
C PHE A 1169 -9.42 75.11 17.92
N ALA A 1170 -8.77 73.94 17.98
CA ALA A 1170 -8.66 73.14 19.18
C ALA A 1170 -7.45 73.60 20.01
N GLY A 1171 -7.63 74.62 20.85
CA GLY A 1171 -6.56 75.10 21.73
C GLY A 1171 -6.16 74.04 22.78
N ASN A 1172 -4.88 73.70 22.86
CA ASN A 1172 -4.33 72.80 23.87
C ASN A 1172 -4.38 73.47 25.26
N LYS A 1173 -5.27 73.01 26.16
CA LYS A 1173 -5.21 73.38 27.58
C LYS A 1173 -4.17 72.49 28.28
N THR A 1174 -2.95 72.99 28.41
CA THR A 1174 -2.01 72.54 29.46
C THR A 1174 -1.46 73.75 30.19
N ASP A 1175 -1.48 73.67 31.53
CA ASP A 1175 -1.13 74.69 32.49
C ASP A 1175 0.27 75.30 32.29
N GLN A 1176 0.38 76.63 32.43
CA GLN A 1176 1.38 77.25 33.31
C GLN A 1176 1.13 78.77 33.52
N SER A 1177 0.70 79.09 34.75
CA SER A 1177 1.20 80.15 35.63
C SER A 1177 1.47 81.56 35.09
N HIS A 1178 0.75 82.53 35.66
CA HIS A 1178 1.01 83.97 35.60
C HIS A 1178 2.48 84.38 35.71
N SER A 1179 2.90 85.38 34.91
CA SER A 1179 3.61 86.54 35.45
C SER A 1179 3.15 87.83 34.76
N ARG A 1180 2.59 88.75 35.53
CA ARG A 1180 2.48 90.16 35.14
C ARG A 1180 3.87 90.76 35.26
N VAL A 1181 4.43 91.27 34.18
CA VAL A 1181 5.54 92.23 34.23
C VAL A 1181 5.02 93.58 33.74
N SER A 1182 4.81 94.48 34.69
CA SER A 1182 4.63 95.91 34.46
C SER A 1182 6.00 96.56 34.27
N ARG A 1183 6.19 97.35 33.20
CA ARG A 1183 7.15 98.47 33.20
C ARG A 1183 6.64 99.65 32.36
N SER A 1184 6.11 100.63 33.09
CA SER A 1184 6.38 102.08 33.01
C SER A 1184 6.91 102.67 31.69
N CYS A 1185 6.17 103.64 31.15
CA CYS A 1185 6.69 104.69 30.27
C CYS A 1185 7.00 105.94 31.11
N GLY A 1186 8.28 106.26 31.31
CA GLY A 1186 8.73 107.46 32.00
C GLY A 1186 10.11 107.92 31.55
N GLY A 1187 10.11 108.96 30.71
CA GLY A 1187 11.18 109.76 30.06
C GLY A 1187 12.65 109.65 30.47
N HIS A 1188 13.54 109.97 29.53
CA HIS A 1188 14.33 111.22 29.48
C HIS A 1188 15.14 111.30 28.18
N GLY A 1189 14.97 112.39 27.42
CA GLY A 1189 15.94 112.90 26.43
C GLY A 1189 15.83 112.40 24.98
N GLY A 1190 15.42 113.31 24.08
CA GLY A 1190 15.80 113.24 22.66
C GLY A 1190 14.75 112.70 21.68
N ARG A 1191 14.31 113.58 20.78
CA ARG A 1191 13.31 113.46 19.70
C ARG A 1191 13.52 112.25 18.75
N GLN A 1192 12.50 111.41 18.55
CA GLN A 1192 12.16 110.84 17.23
C GLN A 1192 10.69 110.35 17.12
N LYS A 1193 10.22 110.25 15.88
CA LYS A 1193 8.84 110.44 15.38
C LYS A 1193 7.92 109.21 15.43
N ARG A 1194 6.62 109.53 15.57
CA ARG A 1194 5.39 108.91 15.02
C ARG A 1194 4.92 107.54 15.58
N SER A 1195 3.59 107.46 15.70
CA SER A 1195 2.71 106.27 15.84
C SER A 1195 2.44 105.72 17.25
N CYS A 1196 1.55 106.38 17.99
CA CYS A 1196 0.76 105.79 19.10
C CYS A 1196 -0.64 106.43 19.15
N ILE A 1197 -1.47 106.14 18.14
CA ILE A 1197 -2.93 106.23 18.22
C ILE A 1197 -3.45 105.00 17.47
N GLY A 1198 -3.95 104.00 18.20
CA GLY A 1198 -4.76 102.93 17.61
C GLY A 1198 -6.12 103.52 17.27
N VAL A 1199 -6.40 103.68 15.98
CA VAL A 1199 -7.70 104.14 15.49
C VAL A 1199 -8.70 102.99 15.61
N LYS A 1200 -9.90 103.35 16.07
CA LYS A 1200 -11.11 102.54 16.22
C LYS A 1200 -11.50 101.86 14.90
N ASP A 1201 -11.83 100.56 14.93
CA ASP A 1201 -12.30 99.82 13.75
C ASP A 1201 -13.61 100.42 13.18
N PRO A 1202 -13.73 100.57 11.84
CA PRO A 1202 -14.99 100.95 11.21
C PRO A 1202 -15.97 99.77 11.12
N PRO A 1203 -17.29 100.02 10.95
CA PRO A 1203 -18.34 99.05 11.21
C PRO A 1203 -18.53 98.00 10.09
N THR A 1204 -19.16 96.92 10.52
CA THR A 1204 -19.64 95.76 9.78
C THR A 1204 -20.63 96.08 8.64
N THR A 1205 -20.43 95.39 7.52
CA THR A 1205 -21.28 95.15 6.33
C THR A 1205 -21.21 96.13 5.15
N LEU A 1206 -21.10 95.56 3.94
CA LEU A 1206 -21.52 96.15 2.67
C LEU A 1206 -22.51 95.21 1.95
N PRO A 1207 -23.55 95.74 1.26
CA PRO A 1207 -24.69 94.99 0.75
C PRO A 1207 -24.57 94.54 -0.72
N HIS A 1208 -25.50 93.64 -1.10
CA HIS A 1208 -25.82 93.12 -2.43
C HIS A 1208 -25.47 94.01 -3.64
N ARG A 1209 -24.92 93.40 -4.70
CA ARG A 1209 -25.06 93.90 -6.08
C ARG A 1209 -25.92 92.96 -6.92
N ARG A 1210 -26.96 93.55 -7.53
CA ARG A 1210 -27.88 92.99 -8.53
C ARG A 1210 -27.19 92.79 -9.87
N ARG A 1211 -27.75 91.85 -10.64
CA ARG A 1211 -27.54 91.56 -12.07
C ARG A 1211 -27.61 92.80 -12.96
N LEU A 1212 -26.78 92.80 -14.00
CA LEU A 1212 -27.14 93.20 -15.37
C LEU A 1212 -26.79 92.04 -16.29
#